data_AF-A0A452SMU4-F1
#
_entry.id   AF-A0A452SMU4-F1
#
_cell.length_a   1.000
_cell.length_b   1.000
_cell.length_c   1.000
_cell.angle_alpha   90.00
_cell.angle_beta   90.00
_cell.angle_gamma   90.00
#
_symmetry.space_group_name_H-M   'P 1'
#
loop_
_entity.id
_entity.type
_entity.pdbx_description
1 polymer ?
#
loop_
_entity_poly.entity_id
_entity_poly.type
_entity_poly.pdbx_seq_one_letter_code
_entity_poly.pdbx_strand_id
1 'polypeptide(L)'
;MAAPGQAAGGEALEKCSLESILEALKLLLSPGGSDSVSLQITKHDLLLVTLNSNLSTLEDKLLKDPHWRKLKFLRDEIANKAEWPQNSVDVTWSFSSQALLLLLCLKETMIHLAADFSPGKPNLRTPEAAPALSPDTLSISQQKTVQSALQFVVTLGVCPYLMPGVGVPLRCRTEFGAVVQDVVCLDVPPHATRRLYSSCKVLLNVAHHTSLGSLIFCRHFGDLAAGLCQLGFCPTKRKPLNPEEEVLTEEERTLSREALRDILDQVYQPLAVRELLILQGGPPQPCTDEKTQVRYRAPAWLRRLCGQLLSERLMRPSGVQAVVRGILEGAGAGAAGGSDGEAAAADWKKCDLIAKILASCPQQCLSPEDYYRDICPQILDLFHFQDKLTARQFQRVATTTFITMSRERPQLASKYLLQPVLAPLHRCLNTAEIPESDMVPGIILVTEEELTRCIEDVFKVYVVGNEPVTVLVDSLLPVLGVLFSLYCFTKQSVSHIRSLCQEILLWILGKLERRKAIASLKGFAGLDKSVSSLHSLCQFRAAAQGGIMVTIKEAICDEDEDEALYQKVSSEQCQVEHLGDLLAHCQECGLAGDFFIFCLKELTHVAVENEAELKTKPFSSKSLLELEQHQTLVEGQEQKLLVLQLLAALCERMSEQIFTNITQVVDFVAATLQRACASLAHQAESTVESQTLSMSMGLVAVMLGGAVQLKSSDFAILKQLLPLLEKVSKVYPDPVIQELAVDLRITISTHGAFSTEAVSVAAQSTLNKKDPQGKMEEQQQTSHESYSDDSHLKQQQSPEKSKQTGLKSNAPLIPQEVRGPRTITNQKSGSVTTDQLQEVLLSAYDPQIPTRAAALRTLSRWIEQRETKALEMQEKLLKIFLENLEHEDAFVYLSAIQGVALLSDAYPEKILLGLLAQYDSDKNKHTPETRMKVGEVLMRIVKALGEFSVIWKRVGAVWLWNQSLCTLEVSFVCTVRTVSELR
;
A
#
# COMPACT_ATOMS: atom_id res chain seq x y z
N MET A 1 40.07 -6.10 47.94
CA MET A 1 41.01 -6.28 49.06
C MET A 1 41.03 -7.75 49.46
N ALA A 2 42.17 -8.22 49.95
CA ALA A 2 42.59 -9.61 50.22
C ALA A 2 43.19 -10.36 49.00
N ALA A 3 44.52 -10.32 48.93
CA ALA A 3 45.35 -11.17 48.09
C ALA A 3 45.47 -12.57 48.72
N PRO A 4 45.45 -13.68 47.96
CA PRO A 4 45.99 -14.95 48.42
C PRO A 4 47.47 -15.04 48.08
N GLY A 5 48.24 -15.53 49.05
CA GLY A 5 49.70 -15.53 49.08
C GLY A 5 50.38 -16.41 48.05
N GLN A 6 51.59 -15.98 47.69
CA GLN A 6 52.59 -16.75 46.97
C GLN A 6 52.94 -18.03 47.74
N ALA A 7 52.66 -19.18 47.13
CA ALA A 7 53.37 -20.42 47.43
C ALA A 7 54.48 -20.59 46.39
N ALA A 8 55.69 -20.79 46.88
CA ALA A 8 56.92 -20.90 46.11
C ALA A 8 57.07 -22.28 45.43
N GLY A 9 57.69 -22.29 44.25
CA GLY A 9 58.53 -23.40 43.81
C GLY A 9 57.86 -24.49 42.97
N GLY A 10 57.48 -24.16 41.74
CA GLY A 10 57.41 -25.10 40.62
C GLY A 10 57.94 -24.38 39.39
N GLU A 11 58.98 -24.93 38.75
CA GLU A 11 59.66 -24.36 37.60
C GLU A 11 58.67 -23.84 36.54
N ALA A 12 58.90 -22.63 36.05
CA ALA A 12 58.12 -22.03 34.99
C ALA A 12 58.06 -22.98 33.77
N LEU A 13 56.89 -23.56 33.53
CA LEU A 13 56.59 -24.40 32.38
C LEU A 13 56.85 -23.56 31.10
N GLU A 14 57.99 -23.75 30.46
CA GLU A 14 58.28 -23.07 29.19
C GLU A 14 57.25 -23.48 28.14
N LYS A 15 56.49 -22.51 27.66
CA LYS A 15 55.24 -22.66 26.91
C LYS A 15 55.44 -23.36 25.56
N CYS A 16 54.50 -24.25 25.20
CA CYS A 16 54.43 -24.90 23.89
C CYS A 16 54.05 -23.86 22.81
N SER A 17 54.69 -23.90 21.63
CA SER A 17 54.37 -22.95 20.55
C SER A 17 53.13 -23.40 19.79
N LEU A 18 52.23 -22.45 19.49
CA LEU A 18 51.05 -22.65 18.64
C LEU A 18 51.41 -23.29 17.28
N GLU A 19 52.56 -22.89 16.72
CA GLU A 19 53.07 -23.38 15.43
C GLU A 19 53.37 -24.88 15.47
N SER A 20 53.96 -25.40 16.56
CA SER A 20 54.29 -26.82 16.69
C SER A 20 53.03 -27.71 16.66
N ILE A 21 51.92 -27.25 17.27
CA ILE A 21 50.64 -27.96 17.27
C ILE A 21 50.02 -27.96 15.87
N LEU A 22 50.09 -26.83 15.17
CA LEU A 22 49.56 -26.71 13.82
C LEU A 22 50.39 -27.50 12.79
N GLU A 23 51.70 -27.62 12.98
CA GLU A 23 52.57 -28.50 12.21
C GLU A 23 52.24 -29.97 12.46
N ALA A 24 51.99 -30.36 13.71
CA ALA A 24 51.53 -31.70 14.06
C ALA A 24 50.17 -32.03 13.40
N LEU A 25 49.22 -31.09 13.42
CA LEU A 25 47.95 -31.23 12.71
C LEU A 25 48.15 -31.33 11.18
N LYS A 26 49.00 -30.50 10.57
CA LYS A 26 49.30 -30.59 9.13
C LYS A 26 49.92 -31.92 8.74
N LEU A 27 50.81 -32.45 9.58
CA LEU A 27 51.45 -33.74 9.34
C LEU A 27 50.43 -34.88 9.40
N LEU A 28 49.57 -34.87 10.41
CA LEU A 28 48.49 -35.86 10.55
C LEU A 28 47.52 -35.81 9.35
N LEU A 29 47.28 -34.62 8.80
CA LEU A 29 46.36 -34.38 7.68
C LEU A 29 47.01 -34.49 6.30
N SER A 30 48.31 -34.80 6.21
CA SER A 30 49.02 -34.80 4.93
C SER A 30 48.48 -35.89 3.99
N PRO A 31 48.18 -35.58 2.71
CA PRO A 31 47.85 -36.61 1.73
C PRO A 31 49.11 -37.44 1.52
N GLY A 32 49.06 -38.73 1.85
CA GLY A 32 50.23 -39.60 1.90
C GLY A 32 51.11 -39.49 0.64
N GLY A 33 52.40 -39.21 0.83
CA GLY A 33 53.38 -39.12 -0.24
C GLY A 33 53.94 -40.48 -0.67
N SER A 34 53.08 -41.44 -1.03
CA SER A 34 53.54 -42.71 -1.59
C SER A 34 53.24 -42.78 -3.09
N ASP A 35 54.17 -42.27 -3.90
CA ASP A 35 54.22 -42.48 -5.36
C ASP A 35 54.60 -43.93 -5.75
N SER A 36 54.45 -44.89 -4.84
CA SER A 36 54.91 -46.26 -5.06
C SER A 36 54.05 -47.29 -4.32
N VAL A 37 52.81 -47.54 -4.75
CA VAL A 37 52.14 -48.82 -4.45
C VAL A 37 51.34 -49.32 -5.65
N SER A 38 51.55 -50.60 -5.93
CA SER A 38 51.14 -51.43 -7.05
C SER A 38 49.62 -51.56 -7.29
N LEU A 39 49.29 -51.83 -8.57
CA LEU A 39 47.98 -52.25 -9.08
C LEU A 39 47.30 -53.30 -8.17
N GLN A 40 46.02 -53.07 -7.85
CA GLN A 40 45.06 -53.91 -7.08
C GLN A 40 44.80 -53.56 -5.59
N ILE A 41 44.90 -52.29 -5.18
CA ILE A 41 44.42 -51.86 -3.85
C ILE A 41 43.08 -51.12 -4.00
N THR A 42 42.05 -51.52 -3.25
CA THR A 42 40.77 -50.82 -3.26
C THR A 42 40.93 -49.42 -2.65
N LYS A 43 40.10 -48.44 -3.04
CA LYS A 43 40.18 -47.06 -2.49
C LYS A 43 40.12 -47.01 -0.95
N HIS A 44 39.53 -48.03 -0.31
CA HIS A 44 39.40 -48.19 1.14
C HIS A 44 40.74 -48.55 1.82
N ASP A 45 41.47 -49.52 1.27
CA ASP A 45 42.74 -50.00 1.82
C ASP A 45 43.83 -48.92 1.73
N LEU A 46 43.83 -48.13 0.66
CA LEU A 46 44.74 -47.00 0.49
C LEU A 46 44.53 -45.91 1.58
N LEU A 47 43.27 -45.67 1.97
CA LEU A 47 42.92 -44.72 3.02
C LEU A 47 43.44 -45.20 4.39
N LEU A 48 43.21 -46.46 4.74
CA LEU A 48 43.70 -47.03 6.01
C LEU A 48 45.23 -47.02 6.10
N VAL A 49 45.92 -47.39 5.02
CA VAL A 49 47.40 -47.35 4.95
C VAL A 49 47.91 -45.93 5.13
N THR A 50 47.24 -44.94 4.51
CA THR A 50 47.62 -43.53 4.64
C THR A 50 47.42 -43.02 6.07
N LEU A 51 46.26 -43.29 6.69
CA LEU A 51 46.00 -42.88 8.08
C LEU A 51 46.99 -43.50 9.05
N ASN A 52 47.30 -44.79 8.88
CA ASN A 52 48.25 -45.49 9.74
C ASN A 52 49.68 -44.96 9.58
N SER A 53 50.10 -44.66 8.34
CA SER A 53 51.39 -44.03 8.06
C SER A 53 51.50 -42.63 8.70
N ASN A 54 50.44 -41.83 8.62
CA ASN A 54 50.38 -40.50 9.23
C ASN A 54 50.43 -40.58 10.76
N LEU A 55 49.78 -41.58 11.37
CA LEU A 55 49.87 -41.83 12.81
C LEU A 55 51.28 -42.24 13.24
N SER A 56 51.90 -43.20 12.54
CA SER A 56 53.25 -43.66 12.88
C SER A 56 54.29 -42.56 12.71
N THR A 57 54.16 -41.73 11.67
CA THR A 57 55.08 -40.59 11.44
C THR A 57 54.90 -39.49 12.49
N LEU A 58 53.67 -39.25 12.96
CA LEU A 58 53.40 -38.32 14.06
C LEU A 58 54.05 -38.82 15.36
N GLU A 59 53.85 -40.09 15.72
CA GLU A 59 54.42 -40.69 16.91
C GLU A 59 55.96 -40.71 16.87
N ASP A 60 56.53 -41.06 15.72
CA ASP A 60 57.98 -41.03 15.49
C ASP A 60 58.57 -39.63 15.70
N LYS A 61 57.93 -38.59 15.17
CA LYS A 61 58.40 -37.21 15.35
C LYS A 61 58.24 -36.73 16.79
N LEU A 62 57.14 -37.07 17.46
CA LEU A 62 56.95 -36.75 18.88
C LEU A 62 58.01 -37.43 19.78
N LEU A 63 58.53 -38.60 19.38
CA LEU A 63 59.56 -39.32 20.11
C LEU A 63 60.99 -38.84 19.80
N LYS A 64 61.29 -38.55 18.53
CA LYS A 64 62.66 -38.32 18.04
C LYS A 64 63.03 -36.83 17.94
N ASP A 65 62.08 -35.93 17.73
CA ASP A 65 62.36 -34.51 17.50
C ASP A 65 62.41 -33.70 18.81
N PRO A 66 63.53 -33.06 19.17
CA PRO A 66 63.60 -32.21 20.36
C PRO A 66 62.67 -31.01 20.31
N HIS A 67 62.31 -30.51 19.11
CA HIS A 67 61.39 -29.39 18.92
C HIS A 67 59.98 -29.70 19.45
N TRP A 68 59.57 -30.97 19.39
CA TRP A 68 58.22 -31.41 19.76
C TRP A 68 58.13 -31.98 21.17
N ARG A 69 59.23 -31.97 21.94
CA ARG A 69 59.26 -32.48 23.32
C ARG A 69 58.25 -31.77 24.23
N LYS A 70 58.05 -30.46 24.03
CA LYS A 70 57.07 -29.64 24.77
C LYS A 70 55.64 -30.00 24.40
N LEU A 71 55.36 -30.20 23.12
CA LEU A 71 54.07 -30.66 22.62
C LEU A 71 53.73 -32.06 23.17
N LYS A 72 54.71 -32.96 23.19
CA LYS A 72 54.54 -34.29 23.77
C LYS A 72 54.16 -34.22 25.24
N PHE A 73 54.85 -33.40 26.05
CA PHE A 73 54.52 -33.23 27.47
C PHE A 73 53.08 -32.72 27.66
N LEU A 74 52.70 -31.65 26.95
CA LEU A 74 51.34 -31.09 27.01
C LEU A 74 50.28 -32.13 26.57
N ARG A 75 50.56 -32.87 25.50
CA ARG A 75 49.67 -33.93 25.01
C ARG A 75 49.54 -35.06 26.02
N ASP A 76 50.63 -35.52 26.60
CA ASP A 76 50.63 -36.61 27.58
C ASP A 76 49.92 -36.17 28.88
N GLU A 77 50.06 -34.91 29.29
CA GLU A 77 49.31 -34.32 30.41
C GLU A 77 47.79 -34.29 30.14
N ILE A 78 47.38 -33.79 28.96
CA ILE A 78 45.97 -33.76 28.55
C ILE A 78 45.41 -35.17 28.38
N ALA A 79 46.20 -36.10 27.84
CA ALA A 79 45.85 -37.50 27.69
C ALA A 79 45.65 -38.18 29.06
N ASN A 80 46.47 -37.88 30.06
CA ASN A 80 46.32 -38.42 31.41
C ASN A 80 45.09 -37.84 32.14
N LYS A 81 44.71 -36.60 31.83
CA LYS A 81 43.49 -35.96 32.35
C LYS A 81 42.21 -36.41 31.62
N ALA A 82 42.34 -37.03 30.45
CA ALA A 82 41.22 -37.41 29.62
C ALA A 82 40.66 -38.80 29.99
N GLU A 83 39.47 -38.82 30.58
CA GLU A 83 38.72 -40.04 30.93
C GLU A 83 38.04 -40.72 29.71
N TRP A 84 38.74 -40.89 28.59
CA TRP A 84 38.20 -41.61 27.41
C TRP A 84 39.22 -42.55 26.75
N PRO A 85 38.75 -43.61 26.07
CA PRO A 85 39.62 -44.62 25.45
C PRO A 85 40.40 -44.06 24.25
N GLN A 86 41.72 -43.90 24.41
CA GLN A 86 42.61 -43.30 23.41
C GLN A 86 43.18 -44.30 22.40
N ASN A 87 43.36 -45.56 22.80
CA ASN A 87 43.97 -46.61 21.98
C ASN A 87 42.90 -47.61 21.54
N SER A 88 42.79 -47.84 20.23
CA SER A 88 41.97 -48.92 19.66
C SER A 88 42.72 -49.59 18.50
N VAL A 89 42.36 -50.83 18.20
CA VAL A 89 42.80 -51.53 16.98
C VAL A 89 42.25 -50.85 15.73
N ASP A 90 41.16 -50.08 15.86
CA ASP A 90 40.59 -49.30 14.78
C ASP A 90 41.47 -48.06 14.48
N VAL A 91 42.17 -48.10 13.35
CA VAL A 91 43.03 -47.01 12.84
C VAL A 91 42.24 -45.70 12.70
N THR A 92 40.96 -45.75 12.33
CA THR A 92 40.13 -44.55 12.16
C THR A 92 39.80 -43.88 13.49
N TRP A 93 39.59 -44.67 14.55
CA TRP A 93 39.40 -44.16 15.90
C TRP A 93 40.70 -43.62 16.47
N SER A 94 41.81 -44.34 16.34
CA SER A 94 43.12 -43.89 16.80
C SER A 94 43.53 -42.57 16.13
N PHE A 95 43.26 -42.42 14.82
CA PHE A 95 43.42 -41.16 14.10
C PHE A 95 42.56 -40.03 14.68
N SER A 96 41.27 -40.28 14.86
CA SER A 96 40.32 -39.31 15.39
C SER A 96 40.67 -38.88 16.82
N SER A 97 41.10 -39.83 17.65
CA SER A 97 41.55 -39.62 19.04
C SER A 97 42.80 -38.73 19.10
N GLN A 98 43.81 -39.00 18.27
CA GLN A 98 45.01 -38.16 18.19
C GLN A 98 44.69 -36.74 17.68
N ALA A 99 43.80 -36.61 16.69
CA ALA A 99 43.35 -35.30 16.22
C ALA A 99 42.59 -34.52 17.31
N LEU A 100 41.71 -35.17 18.08
CA LEU A 100 41.00 -34.59 19.21
C LEU A 100 41.95 -34.12 20.33
N LEU A 101 42.98 -34.92 20.66
CA LEU A 101 44.01 -34.54 21.63
C LEU A 101 44.81 -33.31 21.18
N LEU A 102 45.21 -33.25 19.91
CA LEU A 102 45.92 -32.09 19.36
C LEU A 102 45.04 -30.83 19.36
N LEU A 103 43.72 -30.95 19.13
CA LEU A 103 42.78 -29.83 19.24
C LEU A 103 42.61 -29.33 20.68
N LEU A 104 42.66 -30.23 21.67
CA LEU A 104 42.67 -29.83 23.08
C LEU A 104 43.99 -29.16 23.48
N CYS A 105 45.12 -29.67 23.00
CA CYS A 105 46.41 -29.00 23.17
C CYS A 105 46.37 -27.59 22.57
N LEU A 106 45.76 -27.45 21.38
CA LEU A 106 45.58 -26.16 20.73
C LEU A 106 44.74 -25.22 21.60
N LYS A 107 43.60 -25.68 22.11
CA LYS A 107 42.74 -24.89 23.00
C LYS A 107 43.51 -24.39 24.23
N GLU A 108 44.19 -25.29 24.96
CA GLU A 108 44.88 -24.93 26.21
C GLU A 108 46.00 -23.92 25.95
N THR A 109 46.74 -24.12 24.85
CA THR A 109 47.80 -23.20 24.43
C THR A 109 47.24 -21.82 24.07
N MET A 110 46.09 -21.76 23.38
CA MET A 110 45.42 -20.49 23.09
C MET A 110 44.95 -19.78 24.36
N ILE A 111 44.31 -20.49 25.30
CA ILE A 111 43.88 -19.90 26.58
C ILE A 111 45.05 -19.28 27.34
N HIS A 112 46.20 -19.97 27.38
CA HIS A 112 47.40 -19.44 28.01
C HIS A 112 47.94 -18.20 27.29
N LEU A 113 47.97 -18.21 25.95
CA LEU A 113 48.41 -17.06 25.15
C LEU A 113 47.52 -15.82 25.36
N ALA A 114 46.20 -16.00 25.52
CA ALA A 114 45.30 -14.90 25.90
C ALA A 114 45.59 -14.38 27.29
N ALA A 115 45.79 -15.28 28.27
CA ALA A 115 46.02 -14.90 29.66
C ALA A 115 47.32 -14.09 29.83
N ASP A 116 48.32 -14.36 28.98
CA ASP A 116 49.59 -13.63 28.95
C ASP A 116 49.53 -12.31 28.15
N PHE A 117 48.45 -12.07 27.40
CA PHE A 117 48.33 -10.91 26.53
C PHE A 117 47.79 -9.68 27.27
N SER A 118 48.66 -8.71 27.51
CA SER A 118 48.26 -7.37 27.93
C SER A 118 48.28 -6.41 26.74
N PRO A 119 47.13 -5.89 26.26
CA PRO A 119 47.13 -4.91 25.17
C PRO A 119 47.86 -3.64 25.62
N GLY A 120 48.76 -3.13 24.77
CA GLY A 120 49.39 -1.82 24.99
C GLY A 120 48.34 -0.71 25.01
N LYS A 121 48.56 0.34 25.84
CA LYS A 121 47.67 1.51 25.87
C LYS A 121 47.51 2.08 24.44
N PRO A 122 46.29 2.41 23.99
CA PRO A 122 46.08 2.96 22.66
C PRO A 122 46.86 4.28 22.52
N ASN A 123 47.69 4.38 21.49
CA ASN A 123 48.46 5.59 21.19
C ASN A 123 47.50 6.70 20.73
N LEU A 124 47.28 7.71 21.59
CA LEU A 124 46.42 8.87 21.33
C LEU A 124 46.83 9.72 20.10
N ARG A 125 48.00 9.46 19.50
CA ARG A 125 48.55 10.22 18.35
C ARG A 125 48.20 9.61 16.99
N THR A 126 47.71 8.37 16.93
CA THR A 126 47.31 7.70 15.68
C THR A 126 46.06 6.86 15.92
N PRO A 127 44.86 7.47 15.92
CA PRO A 127 43.59 6.75 16.11
C PRO A 127 43.24 5.77 14.97
N GLU A 128 43.97 5.81 13.84
CA GLU A 128 43.79 4.90 12.70
C GLU A 128 44.52 3.55 12.84
N ALA A 129 45.37 3.37 13.85
CA ALA A 129 46.05 2.09 14.07
C ALA A 129 45.08 1.08 14.71
N ALA A 130 44.68 0.06 13.93
CA ALA A 130 43.85 -1.03 14.44
C ALA A 130 44.47 -1.64 15.72
N PRO A 131 43.67 -1.92 16.76
CA PRO A 131 44.19 -2.52 17.99
C PRO A 131 44.91 -3.84 17.68
N ALA A 132 46.00 -4.11 18.38
CA ALA A 132 46.75 -5.35 18.22
C ALA A 132 45.81 -6.55 18.43
N LEU A 133 45.72 -7.43 17.41
CA LEU A 133 44.92 -8.65 17.48
C LEU A 133 45.42 -9.50 18.65
N SER A 134 44.50 -10.11 19.39
CA SER A 134 44.86 -11.06 20.43
C SER A 134 45.64 -12.23 19.82
N PRO A 135 46.63 -12.79 20.53
CA PRO A 135 47.41 -13.94 20.05
C PRO A 135 46.56 -15.21 19.81
N ASP A 136 45.32 -15.23 20.31
CA ASP A 136 44.31 -16.26 20.14
C ASP A 136 43.56 -16.19 18.79
N THR A 137 43.93 -15.25 17.93
CA THR A 137 43.35 -15.10 16.60
C THR A 137 44.18 -15.91 15.60
N LEU A 138 43.60 -17.00 15.09
CA LEU A 138 44.24 -17.84 14.07
C LEU A 138 44.30 -17.10 12.72
N SER A 139 45.42 -17.22 12.01
CA SER A 139 45.51 -16.73 10.63
C SER A 139 44.66 -17.57 9.68
N ILE A 140 44.36 -17.05 8.48
CA ILE A 140 43.52 -17.75 7.48
C ILE A 140 44.08 -19.14 7.12
N SER A 141 45.41 -19.29 7.05
CA SER A 141 46.04 -20.58 6.76
C SER A 141 45.92 -21.56 7.94
N GLN A 142 46.06 -21.06 9.17
CA GLN A 142 45.89 -21.84 10.39
C GLN A 142 44.42 -22.27 10.57
N GLN A 143 43.48 -21.36 10.31
CA GLN A 143 42.05 -21.64 10.32
C GLN A 143 41.68 -22.74 9.33
N LYS A 144 42.26 -22.73 8.11
CA LYS A 144 42.07 -23.82 7.14
C LYS A 144 42.60 -25.16 7.66
N THR A 145 43.78 -25.19 8.28
CA THR A 145 44.33 -26.42 8.89
C THR A 145 43.41 -26.96 9.99
N VAL A 146 42.98 -26.10 10.92
CA VAL A 146 42.07 -26.49 12.01
C VAL A 146 40.71 -26.94 11.47
N GLN A 147 40.19 -26.26 10.46
CA GLN A 147 38.92 -26.62 9.81
C GLN A 147 39.01 -27.98 9.10
N SER A 148 40.12 -28.28 8.43
CA SER A 148 40.37 -29.62 7.88
C SER A 148 40.44 -30.66 9.01
N ALA A 149 41.16 -30.38 10.11
CA ALA A 149 41.22 -31.28 11.27
C ALA A 149 39.82 -31.59 11.83
N LEU A 150 39.01 -30.54 12.04
CA LEU A 150 37.62 -30.67 12.49
C LEU A 150 36.76 -31.47 11.51
N GLN A 151 36.93 -31.26 10.21
CA GLN A 151 36.23 -32.03 9.18
C GLN A 151 36.56 -33.51 9.26
N PHE A 152 37.83 -33.89 9.44
CA PHE A 152 38.22 -35.29 9.63
C PHE A 152 37.67 -35.86 10.94
N VAL A 153 37.77 -35.13 12.05
CA VAL A 153 37.23 -35.56 13.35
C VAL A 153 35.72 -35.78 13.28
N VAL A 154 34.96 -34.93 12.58
CA VAL A 154 33.51 -35.11 12.43
C VAL A 154 33.20 -36.28 11.49
N THR A 155 33.93 -36.38 10.38
CA THR A 155 33.72 -37.42 9.35
C THR A 155 34.11 -38.83 9.81
N LEU A 156 35.11 -38.97 10.68
CA LEU A 156 35.60 -40.26 11.20
C LEU A 156 35.16 -40.53 12.65
N GLY A 157 34.97 -39.47 13.46
CA GLY A 157 34.72 -39.56 14.89
C GLY A 157 33.27 -39.33 15.32
N VAL A 158 32.40 -38.80 14.46
CA VAL A 158 30.99 -38.51 14.78
C VAL A 158 30.04 -39.18 13.78
N CYS A 159 30.09 -38.79 12.50
CA CYS A 159 29.13 -39.24 11.49
C CYS A 159 29.01 -40.76 11.30
N PRO A 160 30.10 -41.57 11.34
CA PRO A 160 30.01 -43.02 11.16
C PRO A 160 29.24 -43.73 12.28
N TYR A 161 29.17 -43.11 13.47
CA TYR A 161 28.54 -43.67 14.66
C TYR A 161 27.08 -43.20 14.83
N LEU A 162 26.56 -42.39 13.90
CA LEU A 162 25.15 -41.98 13.88
C LEU A 162 24.29 -43.10 13.28
N MET A 163 23.10 -43.30 13.86
CA MET A 163 22.15 -44.27 13.33
C MET A 163 21.63 -43.85 11.94
N PRO A 164 21.26 -44.80 11.07
CA PRO A 164 20.66 -44.49 9.77
C PRO A 164 19.44 -43.56 9.91
N GLY A 165 19.48 -42.42 9.23
CA GLY A 165 18.44 -41.38 9.29
C GLY A 165 18.63 -40.33 10.39
N VAL A 166 19.65 -40.43 11.24
CA VAL A 166 20.06 -39.39 12.19
C VAL A 166 21.22 -38.58 11.56
N GLY A 167 20.98 -37.31 11.22
CA GLY A 167 21.95 -36.49 10.49
C GLY A 167 21.99 -36.78 8.97
N VAL A 168 22.75 -35.96 8.24
CA VAL A 168 22.93 -36.14 6.79
C VAL A 168 23.96 -37.26 6.53
N PRO A 169 23.62 -38.36 5.83
CA PRO A 169 24.55 -39.46 5.58
C PRO A 169 25.84 -39.02 4.88
N LEU A 170 26.98 -39.62 5.24
CA LEU A 170 28.30 -39.29 4.68
C LEU A 170 28.35 -39.41 3.15
N ARG A 171 27.71 -40.45 2.59
CA ARG A 171 27.54 -40.67 1.15
C ARG A 171 26.84 -39.53 0.39
N CYS A 172 26.08 -38.69 1.09
CA CYS A 172 25.37 -37.55 0.50
C CYS A 172 26.16 -36.23 0.64
N ARG A 173 27.32 -36.24 1.31
CA ARG A 173 28.12 -35.05 1.60
C ARG A 173 29.30 -34.91 0.65
N THR A 174 30.06 -35.98 0.44
CA THR A 174 31.23 -36.02 -0.44
C THR A 174 31.45 -37.43 -0.98
N GLU A 175 32.10 -37.56 -2.15
CA GLU A 175 32.52 -38.87 -2.67
C GLU A 175 33.47 -39.60 -1.71
N PHE A 176 34.27 -38.85 -0.95
CA PHE A 176 35.12 -39.36 0.13
C PHE A 176 34.31 -39.94 1.31
N GLY A 177 33.15 -39.37 1.62
CA GLY A 177 32.29 -39.84 2.71
C GLY A 177 31.72 -41.24 2.50
N ALA A 178 31.50 -41.65 1.23
CA ALA A 178 31.11 -43.02 0.91
C ALA A 178 32.24 -44.02 1.22
N VAL A 179 33.49 -43.67 0.88
CA VAL A 179 34.67 -44.50 1.14
C VAL A 179 34.90 -44.68 2.64
N VAL A 180 34.65 -43.64 3.44
CA VAL A 180 34.80 -43.67 4.91
C VAL A 180 33.76 -44.55 5.59
N GLN A 181 32.52 -44.54 5.12
CA GLN A 181 31.43 -45.31 5.75
C GLN A 181 31.71 -46.83 5.76
N ASP A 182 32.43 -47.33 4.76
CA ASP A 182 32.77 -48.74 4.61
C ASP A 182 34.07 -49.14 5.36
N VAL A 183 34.83 -48.16 5.87
CA VAL A 183 36.16 -48.36 6.49
C VAL A 183 36.10 -48.41 8.03
N VAL A 184 35.08 -47.82 8.64
CA VAL A 184 34.97 -47.73 10.12
C VAL A 184 34.49 -49.04 10.73
N CYS A 185 35.22 -49.57 11.72
CA CYS A 185 34.87 -50.81 12.40
C CYS A 185 33.96 -50.54 13.61
N LEU A 186 32.65 -50.80 13.46
CA LEU A 186 31.65 -50.58 14.52
C LEU A 186 31.68 -51.62 15.64
N ASP A 187 32.22 -52.82 15.38
CA ASP A 187 32.19 -53.98 16.29
C ASP A 187 33.42 -54.09 17.22
N VAL A 188 34.41 -53.20 17.08
CA VAL A 188 35.67 -53.24 17.84
C VAL A 188 35.57 -52.36 19.09
N PRO A 189 36.03 -52.81 20.27
CA PRO A 189 36.03 -51.98 21.48
C PRO A 189 36.94 -50.75 21.31
N PRO A 190 36.57 -49.57 21.85
CA PRO A 190 35.35 -49.25 22.61
C PRO A 190 34.09 -49.18 21.74
N HIS A 191 32.91 -49.47 22.30
CA HIS A 191 31.62 -49.44 21.58
C HIS A 191 31.37 -48.10 20.86
N ALA A 192 30.74 -48.17 19.68
CA ALA A 192 30.39 -47.01 18.85
C ALA A 192 29.72 -45.86 19.62
N THR A 193 28.83 -46.16 20.57
CA THR A 193 28.14 -45.15 21.40
C THR A 193 29.10 -44.43 22.36
N ARG A 194 30.10 -45.12 22.92
CA ARG A 194 31.14 -44.52 23.78
C ARG A 194 32.10 -43.65 22.96
N ARG A 195 32.43 -44.07 21.74
CA ARG A 195 33.21 -43.28 20.78
C ARG A 195 32.51 -41.97 20.43
N LEU A 196 31.22 -42.05 20.07
CA LEU A 196 30.39 -40.88 19.79
C LEU A 196 30.31 -39.92 20.99
N TYR A 197 30.04 -40.44 22.20
CA TYR A 197 30.01 -39.63 23.42
C TYR A 197 31.33 -38.91 23.67
N SER A 198 32.45 -39.63 23.53
CA SER A 198 33.79 -39.06 23.73
C SER A 198 34.09 -37.97 22.70
N SER A 199 33.82 -38.22 21.42
CA SER A 199 33.99 -37.21 20.36
C SER A 199 33.15 -35.96 20.60
N CYS A 200 31.86 -36.11 20.94
CA CYS A 200 30.98 -34.98 21.24
C CYS A 200 31.45 -34.20 22.48
N LYS A 201 31.80 -34.89 23.58
CA LYS A 201 32.30 -34.26 24.82
C LYS A 201 33.57 -33.44 24.57
N VAL A 202 34.51 -33.98 23.80
CA VAL A 202 35.76 -33.27 23.48
C VAL A 202 35.52 -32.09 22.56
N LEU A 203 34.71 -32.25 21.50
CA LEU A 203 34.39 -31.15 20.60
C LEU A 203 33.67 -30.00 21.34
N LEU A 204 32.76 -30.33 22.26
CA LEU A 204 32.14 -29.34 23.14
C LEU A 204 33.18 -28.67 24.04
N ASN A 205 34.11 -29.42 24.63
CA ASN A 205 35.21 -28.87 25.43
C ASN A 205 36.05 -27.88 24.60
N VAL A 206 36.45 -28.25 23.38
CA VAL A 206 37.17 -27.38 22.43
C VAL A 206 36.35 -26.13 22.10
N ALA A 207 35.04 -26.26 21.93
CA ALA A 207 34.14 -25.15 21.59
C ALA A 207 33.98 -24.09 22.68
N HIS A 208 34.40 -24.35 23.93
CA HIS A 208 34.40 -23.33 25.00
C HIS A 208 35.34 -22.14 24.68
N HIS A 209 36.33 -22.33 23.81
CA HIS A 209 37.16 -21.23 23.32
C HIS A 209 36.47 -20.54 22.15
N THR A 210 36.25 -19.22 22.22
CA THR A 210 35.45 -18.44 21.24
C THR A 210 35.89 -18.63 19.78
N SER A 211 37.19 -18.50 19.48
CA SER A 211 37.72 -18.69 18.12
C SER A 211 37.46 -20.08 17.57
N LEU A 212 37.73 -21.14 18.34
CA LEU A 212 37.55 -22.54 17.93
C LEU A 212 36.07 -22.93 17.89
N GLY A 213 35.27 -22.46 18.84
CA GLY A 213 33.82 -22.62 18.89
C GLY A 213 33.15 -22.06 17.64
N SER A 214 33.57 -20.89 17.16
CA SER A 214 33.06 -20.33 15.90
C SER A 214 33.30 -21.24 14.70
N LEU A 215 34.46 -21.91 14.62
CA LEU A 215 34.79 -22.85 13.53
C LEU A 215 33.96 -24.12 13.61
N ILE A 216 33.72 -24.61 14.83
CA ILE A 216 32.92 -25.81 15.09
C ILE A 216 31.45 -25.53 14.77
N PHE A 217 30.87 -24.48 15.33
CA PHE A 217 29.44 -24.21 15.18
C PHE A 217 29.04 -23.74 13.78
N CYS A 218 29.90 -23.01 13.06
CA CYS A 218 29.57 -22.56 11.70
C CYS A 218 29.40 -23.68 10.67
N ARG A 219 30.08 -24.83 10.84
CA ARG A 219 30.06 -25.93 9.85
C ARG A 219 29.60 -27.28 10.39
N HIS A 220 29.81 -27.55 11.67
CA HIS A 220 29.63 -28.88 12.27
C HIS A 220 28.56 -28.88 13.38
N PHE A 221 27.84 -27.79 13.57
CA PHE A 221 26.77 -27.70 14.55
C PHE A 221 25.69 -28.77 14.32
N GLY A 222 25.21 -28.96 13.08
CA GLY A 222 24.20 -29.97 12.76
C GLY A 222 24.63 -31.41 13.09
N ASP A 223 25.92 -31.72 12.94
CA ASP A 223 26.49 -33.03 13.27
C ASP A 223 26.57 -33.27 14.78
N LEU A 224 27.02 -32.25 15.51
CA LEU A 224 27.07 -32.29 16.97
C LEU A 224 25.67 -32.38 17.56
N ALA A 225 24.71 -31.61 17.05
CA ALA A 225 23.32 -31.68 17.46
C ALA A 225 22.73 -33.07 17.19
N ALA A 226 23.00 -33.68 16.03
CA ALA A 226 22.58 -35.04 15.72
C ALA A 226 23.15 -36.07 16.72
N GLY A 227 24.44 -35.96 17.03
CA GLY A 227 25.14 -36.80 18.00
C GLY A 227 24.53 -36.68 19.39
N LEU A 228 24.34 -35.46 19.89
CA LEU A 228 23.74 -35.21 21.21
C LEU A 228 22.27 -35.64 21.29
N CYS A 229 21.49 -35.47 20.21
CA CYS A 229 20.12 -36.00 20.12
C CYS A 229 20.12 -37.52 20.29
N GLN A 230 21.05 -38.23 19.61
CA GLN A 230 21.18 -39.68 19.72
C GLN A 230 21.63 -40.11 21.12
N LEU A 231 22.61 -39.43 21.71
CA LEU A 231 23.16 -39.76 23.03
C LEU A 231 22.14 -39.53 24.15
N GLY A 232 21.37 -38.44 24.09
CA GLY A 232 20.44 -38.03 25.14
C GLY A 232 19.03 -38.63 25.06
N PHE A 233 18.54 -38.96 23.86
CA PHE A 233 17.12 -39.27 23.62
C PHE A 233 16.85 -40.53 22.78
N CYS A 234 17.87 -41.24 22.29
CA CYS A 234 17.64 -42.47 21.55
C CYS A 234 17.02 -43.53 22.47
N PRO A 235 15.87 -44.14 22.11
CA PRO A 235 15.26 -45.19 22.92
C PRO A 235 16.17 -46.42 22.92
N THR A 236 16.64 -46.85 24.09
CA THR A 236 17.32 -48.14 24.26
C THR A 236 16.35 -49.25 23.91
N LYS A 237 16.70 -50.08 22.92
CA LYS A 237 15.92 -51.29 22.61
C LYS A 237 15.90 -52.14 23.88
N ARG A 238 14.71 -52.40 24.44
CA ARG A 238 14.36 -53.29 25.58
C ARG A 238 15.47 -53.47 26.64
N LYS A 239 15.19 -53.08 27.90
CA LYS A 239 15.97 -53.39 29.11
C LYS A 239 17.00 -54.52 28.87
N PRO A 240 18.30 -54.21 28.75
CA PRO A 240 19.30 -55.25 28.59
C PRO A 240 19.18 -56.19 29.79
N LEU A 241 19.32 -57.50 29.53
CA LEU A 241 19.22 -58.52 30.58
C LEU A 241 20.35 -58.38 31.61
N ASN A 242 21.41 -57.60 31.29
CA ASN A 242 22.55 -57.29 32.15
C ASN A 242 22.82 -55.78 32.23
N PRO A 243 23.07 -55.20 33.42
CA PRO A 243 23.47 -53.78 33.58
C PRO A 243 24.84 -53.45 32.96
N GLU A 244 25.66 -54.46 32.64
CA GLU A 244 26.97 -54.29 31.98
C GLU A 244 26.86 -53.99 30.47
N GLU A 245 25.67 -54.15 29.86
CA GLU A 245 25.44 -53.80 28.44
C GLU A 245 24.98 -52.35 28.22
N GLU A 246 24.68 -51.60 29.29
CA GLU A 246 24.42 -50.16 29.18
C GLU A 246 25.74 -49.38 29.03
N VAL A 247 26.11 -49.11 27.77
CA VAL A 247 27.35 -48.41 27.40
C VAL A 247 27.46 -46.95 27.91
N LEU A 248 26.34 -46.34 28.31
CA LEU A 248 26.26 -44.97 28.86
C LEU A 248 25.43 -44.93 30.13
N THR A 249 25.91 -44.21 31.14
CA THR A 249 25.20 -43.94 32.39
C THR A 249 24.07 -42.92 32.18
N GLU A 250 23.06 -42.91 33.05
CA GLU A 250 21.97 -41.92 32.95
C GLU A 250 22.46 -40.49 33.20
N GLU A 251 23.50 -40.31 34.01
CA GLU A 251 24.17 -39.01 34.21
C GLU A 251 24.83 -38.51 32.92
N GLU A 252 25.48 -39.39 32.15
CA GLU A 252 26.05 -39.01 30.85
C GLU A 252 24.95 -38.65 29.83
N ARG A 253 23.77 -39.29 29.93
CA ARG A 253 22.60 -38.93 29.11
C ARG A 253 22.02 -37.58 29.54
N THR A 254 21.87 -37.28 30.84
CA THR A 254 21.42 -35.96 31.30
C THR A 254 22.38 -34.87 30.86
N LEU A 255 23.69 -35.08 31.01
CA LEU A 255 24.71 -34.14 30.55
C LEU A 255 24.64 -33.90 29.03
N SER A 256 24.35 -34.94 28.25
CA SER A 256 24.17 -34.80 26.79
C SER A 256 22.91 -33.99 26.44
N ARG A 257 21.84 -34.10 27.25
CA ARG A 257 20.61 -33.31 27.07
C ARG A 257 20.82 -31.85 27.45
N GLU A 258 21.55 -31.58 28.53
CA GLU A 258 21.92 -30.23 28.96
C GLU A 258 22.83 -29.56 27.92
N ALA A 259 23.89 -30.26 27.51
CA ALA A 259 24.78 -29.77 26.46
C ALA A 259 24.05 -29.44 25.15
N LEU A 260 23.05 -30.25 24.76
CA LEU A 260 22.23 -29.95 23.57
C LEU A 260 21.46 -28.64 23.73
N ARG A 261 20.89 -28.37 24.91
CA ARG A 261 20.18 -27.11 25.19
C ARG A 261 21.13 -25.93 25.18
N ASP A 262 22.29 -26.07 25.83
CA ASP A 262 23.29 -25.01 25.90
C ASP A 262 23.80 -24.61 24.52
N ILE A 263 24.12 -25.56 23.64
CA ILE A 263 24.55 -25.22 22.28
C ILE A 263 23.43 -24.60 21.44
N LEU A 264 22.17 -25.02 21.63
CA LEU A 264 21.04 -24.44 20.92
C LEU A 264 20.79 -22.98 21.35
N ASP A 265 21.13 -22.64 22.59
CA ASP A 265 20.94 -21.31 23.15
C ASP A 265 22.12 -20.37 22.83
N GLN A 266 23.33 -20.91 22.67
CA GLN A 266 24.54 -20.13 22.31
C GLN A 266 24.65 -19.79 20.82
N VAL A 267 24.08 -20.62 19.94
CA VAL A 267 24.23 -20.48 18.48
C VAL A 267 23.21 -19.50 17.91
N TYR A 268 23.56 -18.87 16.78
CA TYR A 268 22.64 -18.03 15.99
C TYR A 268 21.34 -18.79 15.70
N GLN A 269 20.22 -18.29 16.24
CA GLN A 269 18.94 -19.02 16.27
C GLN A 269 18.44 -19.47 14.88
N PRO A 270 18.59 -18.69 13.78
CA PRO A 270 18.26 -19.17 12.44
C PRO A 270 19.05 -20.39 12.00
N LEU A 271 20.33 -20.48 12.37
CA LEU A 271 21.17 -21.65 12.10
C LEU A 271 20.67 -22.86 12.89
N ALA A 272 20.32 -22.68 14.17
CA ALA A 272 19.74 -23.73 14.99
C ALA A 272 18.42 -24.28 14.40
N VAL A 273 17.50 -23.39 14.00
CA VAL A 273 16.24 -23.78 13.34
C VAL A 273 16.52 -24.54 12.05
N ARG A 274 17.42 -24.04 11.20
CA ARG A 274 17.77 -24.68 9.93
C ARG A 274 18.26 -26.11 10.12
N GLU A 275 19.23 -26.32 11.01
CA GLU A 275 19.76 -27.66 11.25
C GLU A 275 18.72 -28.58 11.91
N LEU A 276 17.88 -28.08 12.82
CA LEU A 276 16.78 -28.88 13.39
C LEU A 276 15.75 -29.31 12.33
N LEU A 277 15.43 -28.45 11.36
CA LEU A 277 14.57 -28.79 10.22
C LEU A 277 15.21 -29.86 9.32
N ILE A 278 16.52 -29.76 9.08
CA ILE A 278 17.29 -30.77 8.34
C ILE A 278 17.25 -32.12 9.09
N LEU A 279 17.43 -32.11 10.41
CA LEU A 279 17.38 -33.32 11.26
C LEU A 279 15.98 -33.93 11.36
N GLN A 280 14.92 -33.12 11.33
CA GLN A 280 13.55 -33.63 11.31
C GLN A 280 13.25 -34.40 10.02
N GLY A 281 13.93 -34.07 8.91
CA GLY A 281 13.70 -34.66 7.60
C GLY A 281 12.38 -34.16 7.00
N GLY A 282 12.45 -33.56 5.81
CA GLY A 282 11.30 -32.98 5.13
C GLY A 282 10.15 -33.96 4.85
N PRO A 283 8.99 -33.45 4.40
CA PRO A 283 7.85 -34.29 4.06
C PRO A 283 8.21 -35.36 3.02
N PRO A 284 7.57 -36.55 3.07
CA PRO A 284 7.87 -37.64 2.15
C PRO A 284 7.61 -37.18 0.71
N GLN A 285 8.66 -37.05 -0.09
CA GLN A 285 8.50 -36.87 -1.53
C GLN A 285 8.22 -38.25 -2.17
N PRO A 286 7.15 -38.40 -2.97
CA PRO A 286 6.95 -39.59 -3.77
C PRO A 286 7.98 -39.58 -4.91
N CYS A 287 8.99 -40.44 -4.84
CA CYS A 287 9.93 -40.64 -5.94
C CYS A 287 9.33 -41.63 -6.95
N THR A 288 9.16 -41.19 -8.19
CA THR A 288 8.72 -41.99 -9.34
C THR A 288 9.89 -42.58 -10.16
N ASP A 289 11.06 -42.83 -9.55
CA ASP A 289 12.20 -43.44 -10.25
C ASP A 289 12.73 -44.68 -9.52
N GLU A 290 12.56 -45.85 -10.15
CA GLU A 290 12.89 -47.19 -9.63
C GLU A 290 14.41 -47.48 -9.50
N LYS A 291 15.31 -46.49 -9.66
CA LYS A 291 16.76 -46.73 -9.61
C LYS A 291 17.56 -45.83 -8.67
N THR A 292 16.91 -44.98 -7.87
CA THR A 292 17.63 -44.06 -6.97
C THR A 292 17.42 -44.45 -5.50
N GLN A 293 18.51 -44.94 -4.90
CA GLN A 293 18.79 -45.28 -3.50
C GLN A 293 17.78 -44.84 -2.42
N VAL A 294 17.46 -45.79 -1.52
CA VAL A 294 16.68 -45.61 -0.29
C VAL A 294 17.21 -44.42 0.54
N ARG A 295 16.51 -43.27 0.49
CA ARG A 295 16.68 -42.19 1.47
C ARG A 295 16.10 -42.68 2.80
N TYR A 296 16.97 -42.95 3.78
CA TYR A 296 16.53 -43.30 5.13
C TYR A 296 15.77 -42.12 5.73
N ARG A 297 14.50 -42.33 6.09
CA ARG A 297 13.67 -41.34 6.77
C ARG A 297 14.15 -41.16 8.21
N ALA A 298 14.14 -39.92 8.72
CA ALA A 298 14.47 -39.66 10.12
C ALA A 298 13.58 -40.48 11.08
N PRO A 299 14.17 -41.12 12.12
CA PRO A 299 13.43 -41.91 13.09
C PRO A 299 12.27 -41.13 13.74
N ALA A 300 11.17 -41.82 14.08
CA ALA A 300 9.99 -41.17 14.64
C ALA A 300 10.27 -40.43 15.97
N TRP A 301 11.17 -40.97 16.81
CA TRP A 301 11.58 -40.32 18.06
C TRP A 301 12.32 -39.00 17.79
N LEU A 302 13.23 -38.98 16.81
CA LEU A 302 13.99 -37.79 16.44
C LEU A 302 13.08 -36.72 15.84
N ARG A 303 12.13 -37.12 14.98
CA ARG A 303 11.15 -36.18 14.41
C ARG A 303 10.28 -35.49 15.45
N ARG A 304 9.89 -36.22 16.49
CA ARG A 304 9.12 -35.65 17.61
C ARG A 304 10.00 -34.71 18.45
N LEU A 305 11.24 -35.11 18.75
CA LEU A 305 12.18 -34.29 19.49
C LEU A 305 12.52 -32.99 18.75
N CYS A 306 12.90 -33.06 17.47
CA CYS A 306 13.16 -31.86 16.66
C CYS A 306 11.92 -30.96 16.57
N GLY A 307 10.73 -31.55 16.43
CA GLY A 307 9.47 -30.79 16.49
C GLY A 307 9.24 -30.12 17.84
N GLN A 308 9.60 -30.76 18.96
CA GLN A 308 9.58 -30.15 20.30
C GLN A 308 10.53 -28.97 20.41
N LEU A 309 11.80 -29.17 20.07
CA LEU A 309 12.82 -28.13 20.14
C LEU A 309 12.51 -26.93 19.23
N LEU A 310 12.00 -27.18 18.01
CA LEU A 310 11.54 -26.13 17.09
C LEU A 310 10.37 -25.33 17.66
N SER A 311 9.39 -26.01 18.28
CA SER A 311 8.24 -25.34 18.92
C SER A 311 8.70 -24.48 20.09
N GLU A 312 9.60 -24.99 20.95
CA GLU A 312 10.17 -24.22 22.06
C GLU A 312 10.96 -23.00 21.58
N ARG A 313 11.63 -23.06 20.43
CA ARG A 313 12.36 -21.90 19.86
C ARG A 313 11.41 -20.90 19.21
N LEU A 314 10.36 -21.37 18.54
CA LEU A 314 9.34 -20.50 17.94
C LEU A 314 8.66 -19.62 18.99
N MET A 315 8.37 -20.17 20.17
CA MET A 315 7.69 -19.49 21.28
C MET A 315 8.57 -18.50 22.05
N ARG A 316 9.89 -18.48 21.82
CA ARG A 316 10.79 -17.50 22.46
C ARG A 316 10.59 -16.10 21.85
N PRO A 317 10.97 -15.03 22.55
CA PRO A 317 10.97 -13.69 21.95
C PRO A 317 11.86 -13.69 20.70
N SER A 318 11.41 -13.07 19.61
CA SER A 318 12.04 -13.11 18.27
C SER A 318 12.20 -14.50 17.64
N GLY A 319 11.54 -15.52 18.19
CA GLY A 319 11.55 -16.88 17.68
C GLY A 319 10.94 -16.99 16.28
N VAL A 320 9.85 -16.26 16.02
CA VAL A 320 9.23 -16.21 14.69
C VAL A 320 10.21 -15.68 13.65
N GLN A 321 10.90 -14.57 13.95
CA GLN A 321 11.94 -14.02 13.08
C GLN A 321 13.07 -15.02 12.82
N ALA A 322 13.48 -15.76 13.86
CA ALA A 322 14.52 -16.77 13.71
C ALA A 322 14.11 -17.92 12.78
N VAL A 323 12.85 -18.36 12.85
CA VAL A 323 12.30 -19.39 11.97
C VAL A 323 12.19 -18.91 10.53
N VAL A 324 11.68 -17.68 10.32
CA VAL A 324 11.58 -17.06 9.00
C VAL A 324 12.96 -16.95 8.35
N ARG A 325 13.97 -16.44 9.07
CA ARG A 325 15.36 -16.39 8.59
C ARG A 325 15.93 -17.77 8.30
N GLY A 326 15.77 -18.72 9.21
CA GLY A 326 16.35 -20.06 9.06
C GLY A 326 15.86 -20.80 7.80
N ILE A 327 14.60 -20.56 7.41
CA ILE A 327 13.99 -21.17 6.21
C ILE A 327 14.32 -20.37 4.95
N LEU A 328 14.30 -19.04 5.00
CA LEU A 328 14.54 -18.19 3.82
C LEU A 328 16.04 -18.08 3.46
N GLU A 329 16.93 -17.96 4.45
CA GLU A 329 18.39 -17.89 4.26
C GLU A 329 19.01 -19.27 3.91
N GLY A 330 18.29 -20.36 4.16
CA GLY A 330 18.79 -21.74 4.14
C GLY A 330 18.95 -22.41 2.76
N ALA A 331 18.61 -21.75 1.65
CA ALA A 331 18.71 -22.30 0.31
C ALA A 331 19.55 -21.41 -0.61
N GLY A 332 20.88 -21.56 -0.58
CA GLY A 332 21.74 -21.08 -1.66
C GLY A 332 21.76 -19.56 -1.91
N ALA A 333 21.57 -18.73 -0.88
CA ALA A 333 21.80 -17.28 -0.97
C ALA A 333 23.31 -16.93 -0.97
N GLY A 334 24.12 -17.67 -1.73
CA GLY A 334 25.50 -17.28 -1.99
C GLY A 334 25.52 -16.32 -3.17
N ALA A 335 25.80 -15.03 -2.91
CA ALA A 335 26.43 -14.01 -3.76
C ALA A 335 26.07 -13.87 -5.26
N ALA A 336 25.13 -14.63 -5.82
CA ALA A 336 24.63 -14.51 -7.17
C ALA A 336 23.14 -14.17 -7.06
N GLY A 337 22.85 -12.87 -7.04
CA GLY A 337 21.50 -12.35 -7.27
C GLY A 337 21.04 -12.78 -8.65
N GLY A 338 20.36 -13.92 -8.74
CA GLY A 338 19.57 -14.29 -9.90
C GLY A 338 18.33 -13.40 -9.92
N SER A 339 18.30 -12.42 -10.80
CA SER A 339 17.16 -11.54 -11.08
C SER A 339 16.04 -12.26 -11.84
N ASP A 340 15.82 -13.55 -11.58
CA ASP A 340 14.88 -14.38 -12.34
C ASP A 340 13.57 -14.54 -11.57
N GLY A 341 12.45 -14.37 -12.28
CA GLY A 341 11.09 -14.51 -11.75
C GLY A 341 10.82 -15.88 -11.11
N GLU A 342 11.63 -16.90 -11.41
CA GLU A 342 11.56 -18.23 -10.79
C GLU A 342 12.10 -18.26 -9.34
N ALA A 343 13.10 -17.44 -9.01
CA ALA A 343 13.58 -17.30 -7.62
C ALA A 343 12.52 -16.62 -6.76
N ALA A 344 11.89 -15.56 -7.28
CA ALA A 344 10.74 -14.90 -6.65
C ALA A 344 9.51 -15.84 -6.57
N ALA A 345 9.32 -16.73 -7.56
CA ALA A 345 8.28 -17.75 -7.57
C ALA A 345 8.49 -18.85 -6.52
N ALA A 346 9.74 -19.28 -6.32
CA ALA A 346 10.11 -20.23 -5.29
C ALA A 346 9.98 -19.60 -3.89
N ASP A 347 10.32 -18.32 -3.76
CA ASP A 347 10.29 -17.61 -2.48
C ASP A 347 8.87 -17.37 -1.96
N TRP A 348 7.87 -17.17 -2.84
CA TRP A 348 6.49 -17.07 -2.35
C TRP A 348 5.93 -18.39 -1.80
N LYS A 349 6.22 -19.52 -2.44
CA LYS A 349 5.78 -20.83 -1.95
C LYS A 349 6.43 -21.15 -0.60
N LYS A 350 7.68 -20.73 -0.40
CA LYS A 350 8.35 -20.80 0.91
C LYS A 350 7.63 -19.92 1.94
N CYS A 351 7.28 -18.68 1.58
CA CYS A 351 6.54 -17.79 2.48
C CYS A 351 5.19 -18.38 2.91
N ASP A 352 4.44 -18.96 1.97
CA ASP A 352 3.15 -19.60 2.26
C ASP A 352 3.31 -20.87 3.12
N LEU A 353 4.37 -21.64 2.91
CA LEU A 353 4.67 -22.79 3.76
C LEU A 353 5.00 -22.34 5.19
N ILE A 354 5.81 -21.28 5.35
CA ILE A 354 6.12 -20.71 6.67
C ILE A 354 4.83 -20.22 7.33
N ALA A 355 3.97 -19.50 6.60
CA ALA A 355 2.70 -19.03 7.13
C ALA A 355 1.79 -20.17 7.62
N LYS A 356 1.74 -21.29 6.90
CA LYS A 356 1.01 -22.49 7.35
C LYS A 356 1.61 -23.10 8.61
N ILE A 357 2.94 -23.12 8.73
CA ILE A 357 3.62 -23.61 9.93
C ILE A 357 3.29 -22.71 11.13
N LEU A 358 3.35 -21.39 10.95
CA LEU A 358 3.07 -20.42 12.01
C LEU A 358 1.59 -20.40 12.42
N ALA A 359 0.67 -20.64 11.47
CA ALA A 359 -0.75 -20.76 11.78
C ALA A 359 -1.08 -22.08 12.52
N SER A 360 -0.35 -23.17 12.22
CA SER A 360 -0.58 -24.45 12.87
C SER A 360 -0.10 -24.48 14.33
N CYS A 361 -1.05 -24.48 15.27
CA CYS A 361 -0.74 -24.57 16.70
C CYS A 361 -0.04 -25.91 17.04
N PRO A 362 1.14 -25.89 17.69
CA PRO A 362 1.84 -27.10 18.10
C PRO A 362 1.02 -27.96 19.07
N GLN A 363 1.09 -29.29 18.92
CA GLN A 363 0.42 -30.25 19.82
C GLN A 363 0.88 -30.17 21.29
N GLN A 364 1.97 -29.45 21.56
CA GLN A 364 2.60 -29.31 22.87
C GLN A 364 2.06 -28.10 23.65
N CYS A 365 1.37 -27.17 22.97
CA CYS A 365 0.72 -26.05 23.63
C CYS A 365 -0.52 -26.57 24.36
N LEU A 366 -0.57 -26.37 25.68
CA LEU A 366 -1.70 -26.76 26.53
C LEU A 366 -2.98 -26.03 26.14
N SER A 367 -2.86 -24.77 25.71
CA SER A 367 -3.94 -23.98 25.15
C SER A 367 -3.53 -23.28 23.85
N PRO A 368 -4.44 -23.18 22.87
CA PRO A 368 -4.22 -22.40 21.66
C PRO A 368 -4.23 -20.89 21.94
N GLU A 369 -4.80 -20.43 23.07
CA GLU A 369 -4.81 -19.00 23.40
C GLU A 369 -3.44 -18.50 23.83
N ASP A 370 -2.70 -19.29 24.61
CA ASP A 370 -1.33 -18.95 25.01
C ASP A 370 -0.41 -18.86 23.79
N TYR A 371 -0.60 -19.75 22.82
CA TYR A 371 0.10 -19.69 21.53
C TYR A 371 -0.13 -18.36 20.79
N TYR A 372 -1.40 -17.94 20.65
CA TYR A 372 -1.71 -16.66 20.00
C TYR A 372 -1.18 -15.46 20.79
N ARG A 373 -1.21 -15.51 22.13
CA ARG A 373 -0.68 -14.44 22.98
C ARG A 373 0.82 -14.19 22.75
N ASP A 374 1.61 -15.25 22.61
CA ASP A 374 3.06 -15.13 22.48
C ASP A 374 3.54 -14.91 21.03
N ILE A 375 2.79 -15.42 20.04
CA ILE A 375 3.18 -15.38 18.62
C ILE A 375 2.62 -14.17 17.87
N CYS A 376 1.38 -13.74 18.15
CA CYS A 376 0.75 -12.63 17.43
C CYS A 376 1.54 -11.31 17.51
N PRO A 377 2.08 -10.88 18.67
CA PRO A 377 2.93 -9.68 18.73
C PRO A 377 4.17 -9.79 17.85
N GLN A 378 4.82 -10.96 17.83
CA GLN A 378 6.00 -11.20 17.00
C GLN A 378 5.67 -11.14 15.50
N ILE A 379 4.47 -11.55 15.08
CA ILE A 379 4.01 -11.42 13.69
C ILE A 379 3.83 -9.94 13.32
N LEU A 380 3.28 -9.12 14.22
CA LEU A 380 3.13 -7.67 13.98
C LEU A 380 4.49 -6.97 13.86
N ASP A 381 5.50 -7.43 14.61
CA ASP A 381 6.86 -6.92 14.49
C ASP A 381 7.51 -7.26 13.14
N LEU A 382 7.08 -8.31 12.43
CA LEU A 382 7.60 -8.65 11.10
C LEU A 382 7.24 -7.60 10.04
N PHE A 383 6.14 -6.86 10.20
CA PHE A 383 5.74 -5.79 9.25
C PHE A 383 6.68 -4.59 9.24
N HIS A 384 7.50 -4.46 10.29
CA HIS A 384 8.36 -3.30 10.56
C HIS A 384 9.84 -3.64 10.46
N PHE A 385 10.15 -4.73 9.76
CA PHE A 385 11.51 -5.22 9.63
C PHE A 385 12.35 -4.27 8.74
N GLN A 386 13.44 -3.72 9.29
CA GLN A 386 14.18 -2.59 8.69
C GLN A 386 15.08 -2.96 7.51
N ASP A 387 15.44 -4.24 7.33
CA ASP A 387 16.38 -4.66 6.29
C ASP A 387 15.72 -4.67 4.91
N LYS A 388 16.14 -3.75 4.03
CA LYS A 388 15.53 -3.51 2.72
C LYS A 388 15.53 -4.73 1.78
N LEU A 389 16.50 -5.64 1.92
CA LEU A 389 16.63 -6.80 1.03
C LEU A 389 15.65 -7.91 1.39
N THR A 390 15.42 -8.14 2.67
CA THR A 390 14.57 -9.23 3.19
C THR A 390 13.17 -8.75 3.60
N ALA A 391 12.96 -7.44 3.82
CA ALA A 391 11.70 -6.86 4.28
C ALA A 391 10.48 -7.32 3.46
N ARG A 392 10.59 -7.43 2.13
CA ARG A 392 9.48 -7.89 1.27
C ARG A 392 9.04 -9.32 1.58
N GLN A 393 10.01 -10.22 1.82
CA GLN A 393 9.72 -11.61 2.15
C GLN A 393 9.10 -11.72 3.55
N PHE A 394 9.61 -10.93 4.50
CA PHE A 394 9.08 -10.87 5.87
C PHE A 394 7.67 -10.31 5.92
N GLN A 395 7.42 -9.21 5.22
CA GLN A 395 6.09 -8.63 5.08
C GLN A 395 5.11 -9.64 4.49
N ARG A 396 5.52 -10.37 3.44
CA ARG A 396 4.66 -11.39 2.83
C ARG A 396 4.33 -12.52 3.80
N VAL A 397 5.33 -13.05 4.52
CA VAL A 397 5.09 -14.07 5.55
C VAL A 397 4.13 -13.54 6.61
N ALA A 398 4.32 -12.30 7.07
CA ALA A 398 3.46 -11.67 8.05
C ALA A 398 2.01 -11.54 7.55
N THR A 399 1.79 -10.98 6.36
CA THR A 399 0.47 -10.87 5.73
C THR A 399 -0.20 -12.23 5.55
N THR A 400 0.49 -13.21 4.96
CA THR A 400 -0.10 -14.55 4.74
C THR A 400 -0.39 -15.25 6.07
N THR A 401 0.46 -15.12 7.08
CA THR A 401 0.24 -15.71 8.41
C THR A 401 -0.96 -15.06 9.10
N PHE A 402 -1.04 -13.73 9.05
CA PHE A 402 -2.15 -12.96 9.61
C PHE A 402 -3.49 -13.41 9.02
N ILE A 403 -3.57 -13.53 7.69
CA ILE A 403 -4.78 -13.97 6.98
C ILE A 403 -5.11 -15.43 7.31
N THR A 404 -4.10 -16.31 7.32
CA THR A 404 -4.29 -17.74 7.62
C THR A 404 -4.80 -17.95 9.05
N MET A 405 -4.20 -17.28 10.04
CA MET A 405 -4.65 -17.33 11.44
C MET A 405 -6.07 -16.77 11.62
N SER A 406 -6.42 -15.72 10.87
CA SER A 406 -7.78 -15.13 10.87
C SER A 406 -8.82 -16.07 10.26
N ARG A 407 -8.43 -16.87 9.27
CA ARG A 407 -9.29 -17.91 8.66
C ARG A 407 -9.50 -19.10 9.58
N GLU A 408 -8.45 -19.58 10.25
CA GLU A 408 -8.53 -20.78 11.09
C GLU A 408 -9.24 -20.51 12.42
N ARG A 409 -8.95 -19.38 13.10
CA ARG A 409 -9.51 -19.05 14.42
C ARG A 409 -9.90 -17.56 14.51
N PRO A 410 -11.05 -17.16 13.97
CA PRO A 410 -11.45 -15.76 13.87
C PRO A 410 -11.55 -15.03 15.22
N GLN A 411 -12.04 -15.68 16.27
CA GLN A 411 -12.24 -15.06 17.59
C GLN A 411 -10.90 -14.68 18.26
N LEU A 412 -9.91 -15.57 18.21
CA LEU A 412 -8.58 -15.31 18.78
C LEU A 412 -7.79 -14.31 17.93
N ALA A 413 -7.90 -14.39 16.61
CA ALA A 413 -7.30 -13.42 15.71
C ALA A 413 -7.90 -12.01 15.91
N SER A 414 -9.20 -11.91 16.14
CA SER A 414 -9.85 -10.63 16.47
C SER A 414 -9.23 -9.99 17.72
N LYS A 415 -9.03 -10.77 18.78
CA LYS A 415 -8.49 -10.30 20.06
C LYS A 415 -6.99 -9.98 20.02
N TYR A 416 -6.17 -10.85 19.43
CA TYR A 416 -4.70 -10.75 19.53
C TYR A 416 -4.01 -10.17 18.29
N LEU A 417 -4.69 -10.06 17.14
CA LEU A 417 -4.15 -9.47 15.90
C LEU A 417 -4.89 -8.20 15.49
N LEU A 418 -6.22 -8.28 15.31
CA LEU A 418 -6.99 -7.15 14.77
C LEU A 418 -7.16 -6.01 15.77
N GLN A 419 -7.49 -6.31 17.03
CA GLN A 419 -7.65 -5.30 18.06
C GLN A 419 -6.37 -4.48 18.29
N PRO A 420 -5.15 -5.06 18.37
CA PRO A 420 -3.91 -4.28 18.43
C PRO A 420 -3.63 -3.42 17.21
N VAL A 421 -3.85 -3.94 15.99
CA VAL A 421 -3.63 -3.20 14.74
C VAL A 421 -4.59 -2.02 14.62
N LEU A 422 -5.86 -2.20 14.99
CA LEU A 422 -6.89 -1.17 14.92
C LEU A 422 -7.00 -0.32 16.20
N ALA A 423 -6.23 -0.61 17.25
CA ALA A 423 -6.32 0.07 18.53
C ALA A 423 -6.19 1.61 18.40
N PRO A 424 -5.25 2.17 17.61
CA PRO A 424 -5.16 3.62 17.43
C PRO A 424 -6.43 4.22 16.83
N LEU A 425 -7.09 3.54 15.89
CA LEU A 425 -8.35 3.99 15.28
C LEU A 425 -9.54 3.83 16.23
N HIS A 426 -9.58 2.76 17.04
CA HIS A 426 -10.64 2.55 18.03
C HIS A 426 -10.59 3.58 19.17
N ARG A 427 -9.39 4.02 19.58
CA ARG A 427 -9.23 5.14 20.54
C ARG A 427 -9.85 6.45 20.02
N CYS A 428 -9.89 6.64 18.71
CA CYS A 428 -10.55 7.79 18.09
C CYS A 428 -12.09 7.73 18.12
N LEU A 429 -12.67 6.56 18.37
CA LEU A 429 -14.12 6.32 18.41
C LEU A 429 -14.70 6.42 19.83
N ASN A 430 -14.05 5.78 20.81
CA ASN A 430 -14.57 5.64 22.17
C ASN A 430 -13.67 6.37 23.18
N THR A 431 -14.15 7.49 23.72
CA THR A 431 -13.48 8.25 24.80
C THR A 431 -13.70 7.64 26.20
N ALA A 432 -14.59 6.66 26.35
CA ALA A 432 -14.90 6.01 27.63
C ALA A 432 -13.72 5.22 28.25
N GLU A 433 -12.66 4.94 27.50
CA GLU A 433 -11.44 4.27 27.98
C GLU A 433 -10.33 5.28 28.38
N ILE A 434 -10.56 6.59 28.25
CA ILE A 434 -9.57 7.62 28.58
C ILE A 434 -9.69 7.96 30.08
N PRO A 435 -8.62 7.84 30.89
CA PRO A 435 -8.63 8.26 32.28
C PRO A 435 -9.07 9.74 32.42
N GLU A 436 -9.87 10.08 33.42
CA GLU A 436 -10.32 11.47 33.67
C GLU A 436 -9.15 12.47 33.80
N SER A 437 -7.93 12.00 34.09
CA SER A 437 -6.69 12.80 34.12
C SER A 437 -6.19 13.27 32.76
N ASP A 438 -6.58 12.61 31.66
CA ASP A 438 -6.11 12.88 30.29
C ASP A 438 -7.12 13.71 29.48
N MET A 439 -8.21 14.16 30.10
CA MET A 439 -9.24 15.04 29.50
C MET A 439 -8.82 16.51 29.39
N VAL A 440 -7.52 16.82 29.51
CA VAL A 440 -7.02 18.19 29.36
C VAL A 440 -6.91 18.55 27.86
N PRO A 441 -7.44 19.70 27.43
CA PRO A 441 -7.28 20.25 26.08
C PRO A 441 -5.84 20.14 25.54
N GLY A 442 -5.67 19.61 24.33
CA GLY A 442 -4.37 19.53 23.66
C GLY A 442 -3.51 18.29 23.96
N ILE A 443 -3.96 17.36 24.81
CA ILE A 443 -3.26 16.07 25.02
C ILE A 443 -3.28 15.24 23.72
N ILE A 444 -2.14 14.62 23.41
CA ILE A 444 -1.95 13.74 22.26
C ILE A 444 -2.53 12.36 22.60
N LEU A 445 -3.65 11.99 21.96
CA LEU A 445 -4.31 10.69 22.12
C LEU A 445 -3.62 9.60 21.30
N VAL A 446 -3.16 9.95 20.10
CA VAL A 446 -2.46 9.05 19.19
C VAL A 446 -1.30 9.83 18.57
N THR A 447 -0.10 9.29 18.71
CA THR A 447 1.13 9.86 18.17
C THR A 447 1.22 9.65 16.65
N GLU A 448 2.06 10.45 15.98
CA GLU A 448 2.32 10.33 14.55
C GLU A 448 2.81 8.93 14.15
N GLU A 449 3.73 8.37 14.95
CA GLU A 449 4.31 7.05 14.70
C GLU A 449 3.28 5.94 14.85
N GLU A 450 2.43 5.99 15.88
CA GLU A 450 1.37 5.01 16.10
C GLU A 450 0.33 5.01 14.99
N LEU A 451 -0.12 6.19 14.54
CA LEU A 451 -1.12 6.30 13.49
C LEU A 451 -0.55 5.87 12.13
N THR A 452 0.67 6.30 11.80
CA THR A 452 1.34 5.91 10.55
C THR A 452 1.53 4.40 10.50
N ARG A 453 2.00 3.81 11.59
CA ARG A 453 2.19 2.36 11.73
C ARG A 453 0.87 1.61 11.55
N CYS A 454 -0.21 2.07 12.18
CA CYS A 454 -1.55 1.50 12.04
C CYS A 454 -2.04 1.49 10.59
N ILE A 455 -1.96 2.64 9.89
CA ILE A 455 -2.43 2.74 8.50
C ILE A 455 -1.58 1.89 7.57
N GLU A 456 -0.25 1.85 7.76
CA GLU A 456 0.61 0.95 7.00
C GLU A 456 0.27 -0.53 7.22
N ASP A 457 0.05 -0.95 8.46
CA ASP A 457 -0.28 -2.35 8.77
C ASP A 457 -1.65 -2.75 8.19
N VAL A 458 -2.65 -1.88 8.31
CA VAL A 458 -3.96 -2.07 7.67
C VAL A 458 -3.78 -2.16 6.15
N PHE A 459 -2.99 -1.29 5.54
CA PHE A 459 -2.72 -1.37 4.10
C PHE A 459 -2.05 -2.70 3.70
N LYS A 460 -1.02 -3.13 4.44
CA LYS A 460 -0.26 -4.38 4.17
C LYS A 460 -1.09 -5.64 4.36
N VAL A 461 -2.05 -5.64 5.29
CA VAL A 461 -2.92 -6.79 5.54
C VAL A 461 -4.08 -6.83 4.55
N TYR A 462 -4.78 -5.72 4.37
CA TYR A 462 -6.05 -5.68 3.65
C TYR A 462 -5.84 -5.53 2.14
N VAL A 463 -5.09 -4.50 1.72
CA VAL A 463 -4.92 -4.18 0.29
C VAL A 463 -3.90 -5.12 -0.36
N VAL A 464 -2.73 -5.29 0.26
CA VAL A 464 -1.66 -6.15 -0.31
C VAL A 464 -2.01 -7.64 -0.20
N GLY A 465 -2.67 -8.04 0.89
CA GLY A 465 -3.15 -9.41 1.08
C GLY A 465 -4.30 -9.77 0.15
N ASN A 466 -5.21 -8.82 -0.11
CA ASN A 466 -6.34 -8.92 -1.04
C ASN A 466 -7.21 -10.20 -0.90
N GLU A 467 -7.30 -10.77 0.30
CA GLU A 467 -8.20 -11.89 0.59
C GLU A 467 -9.39 -11.43 1.44
N PRO A 468 -10.64 -11.51 0.94
CA PRO A 468 -11.82 -11.04 1.66
C PRO A 468 -12.26 -12.06 2.71
N VAL A 469 -11.57 -12.09 3.86
CA VAL A 469 -12.01 -12.84 5.04
C VAL A 469 -13.07 -12.00 5.78
N THR A 470 -14.22 -12.60 6.08
CA THR A 470 -15.38 -11.91 6.68
C THR A 470 -15.00 -11.13 7.95
N VAL A 471 -14.19 -11.74 8.83
CA VAL A 471 -13.74 -11.12 10.08
C VAL A 471 -12.87 -9.88 9.87
N LEU A 472 -12.08 -9.83 8.79
CA LEU A 472 -11.31 -8.63 8.44
C LEU A 472 -12.24 -7.50 7.99
N VAL A 473 -13.21 -7.83 7.12
CA VAL A 473 -14.19 -6.86 6.60
C VAL A 473 -15.07 -6.32 7.74
N ASP A 474 -15.58 -7.20 8.60
CA ASP A 474 -16.44 -6.83 9.72
C ASP A 474 -15.68 -6.04 10.81
N SER A 475 -14.37 -6.27 11.00
CA SER A 475 -13.57 -5.50 11.96
C SER A 475 -13.23 -4.09 11.47
N LEU A 476 -13.15 -3.86 10.15
CA LEU A 476 -12.85 -2.55 9.59
C LEU A 476 -14.09 -1.65 9.52
N LEU A 477 -15.29 -2.24 9.41
CA LEU A 477 -16.57 -1.51 9.27
C LEU A 477 -16.78 -0.40 10.33
N PRO A 478 -16.52 -0.61 11.64
CA PRO A 478 -16.71 0.42 12.66
C PRO A 478 -15.74 1.60 12.56
N VAL A 479 -14.54 1.40 11.98
CA VAL A 479 -13.50 2.44 11.87
C VAL A 479 -13.51 3.14 10.51
N LEU A 480 -14.38 2.73 9.57
CA LEU A 480 -14.45 3.32 8.24
C LEU A 480 -14.74 4.82 8.26
N GLY A 481 -15.62 5.29 9.14
CA GLY A 481 -15.91 6.72 9.27
C GLY A 481 -14.67 7.52 9.65
N VAL A 482 -13.85 7.01 10.59
CA VAL A 482 -12.59 7.63 11.00
C VAL A 482 -11.57 7.62 9.86
N LEU A 483 -11.46 6.52 9.11
CA LEU A 483 -10.58 6.43 7.93
C LEU A 483 -10.99 7.41 6.83
N PHE A 484 -12.28 7.62 6.61
CA PHE A 484 -12.78 8.61 5.67
C PHE A 484 -12.48 10.04 6.14
N SER A 485 -12.74 10.37 7.40
CA SER A 485 -12.36 11.67 7.97
C SER A 485 -10.85 11.93 7.90
N LEU A 486 -10.04 10.89 8.15
CA LEU A 486 -8.59 10.95 7.99
C LEU A 486 -8.22 11.22 6.53
N TYR A 487 -8.83 10.51 5.57
CA TYR A 487 -8.63 10.75 4.14
C TYR A 487 -8.96 12.21 3.75
N CYS A 488 -10.10 12.75 4.19
CA CYS A 488 -10.45 14.15 3.94
C CYS A 488 -9.40 15.12 4.48
N PHE A 489 -8.89 14.87 5.69
CA PHE A 489 -7.81 15.67 6.28
C PHE A 489 -6.49 15.55 5.49
N THR A 490 -6.14 14.34 5.02
CA THR A 490 -4.94 14.09 4.20
C THR A 490 -5.00 14.71 2.81
N LYS A 491 -6.19 15.10 2.33
CA LYS A 491 -6.35 15.82 1.06
C LYS A 491 -6.17 17.33 1.22
N GLN A 492 -6.57 17.86 2.38
CA GLN A 492 -6.35 19.26 2.76
C GLN A 492 -4.89 19.53 3.17
N SER A 493 -4.14 18.50 3.57
CA SER A 493 -2.77 18.59 4.07
C SER A 493 -1.78 17.77 3.23
N VAL A 494 -0.49 18.15 3.24
CA VAL A 494 0.56 17.35 2.57
C VAL A 494 0.98 16.22 3.51
N SER A 495 0.44 15.01 3.27
CA SER A 495 0.75 13.83 4.07
C SER A 495 1.11 12.62 3.21
N HIS A 496 2.03 11.79 3.72
CA HIS A 496 2.51 10.59 3.03
C HIS A 496 1.53 9.41 3.10
N ILE A 497 0.56 9.44 4.03
CA ILE A 497 -0.45 8.38 4.23
C ILE A 497 -1.71 8.54 3.35
N ARG A 498 -1.78 9.61 2.54
CA ARG A 498 -2.95 9.93 1.69
C ARG A 498 -3.33 8.80 0.74
N SER A 499 -2.35 8.23 0.02
CA SER A 499 -2.59 7.13 -0.92
C SER A 499 -3.02 5.85 -0.22
N LEU A 500 -2.42 5.56 0.94
CA LEU A 500 -2.76 4.39 1.74
C LEU A 500 -4.23 4.44 2.22
N CYS A 501 -4.68 5.58 2.74
CA CYS A 501 -6.07 5.76 3.18
C CYS A 501 -7.05 5.61 2.00
N GLN A 502 -6.73 6.20 0.84
CA GLN A 502 -7.55 6.08 -0.35
C GLN A 502 -7.66 4.61 -0.81
N GLU A 503 -6.53 3.90 -0.91
CA GLU A 503 -6.52 2.50 -1.35
C GLU A 503 -7.25 1.57 -0.38
N ILE A 504 -7.16 1.80 0.94
CA ILE A 504 -7.93 1.04 1.95
C ILE A 504 -9.44 1.25 1.75
N LEU A 505 -9.88 2.51 1.57
CA LEU A 505 -11.28 2.85 1.35
C LEU A 505 -11.82 2.26 0.03
N LEU A 506 -11.04 2.34 -1.05
CA LEU A 506 -11.41 1.74 -2.33
C LEU A 506 -11.50 0.21 -2.23
N TRP A 507 -10.54 -0.42 -1.56
CA TRP A 507 -10.52 -1.87 -1.37
C TRP A 507 -11.75 -2.36 -0.60
N ILE A 508 -12.07 -1.74 0.55
CA ILE A 508 -13.20 -2.19 1.36
C ILE A 508 -14.55 -1.94 0.67
N LEU A 509 -14.72 -0.78 0.02
CA LEU A 509 -15.96 -0.46 -0.73
C LEU A 509 -16.17 -1.42 -1.91
N GLY A 510 -15.10 -1.87 -2.57
CA GLY A 510 -15.17 -2.85 -3.65
C GLY A 510 -15.44 -4.29 -3.19
N LYS A 511 -15.10 -4.64 -1.94
CA LYS A 511 -15.29 -6.00 -1.38
C LYS A 511 -16.53 -6.16 -0.50
N LEU A 512 -17.11 -5.07 -0.01
CA LEU A 512 -18.33 -5.08 0.80
C LEU A 512 -19.56 -5.51 -0.01
N GLU A 513 -20.54 -6.08 0.68
CA GLU A 513 -21.88 -6.25 0.11
C GLU A 513 -22.47 -4.86 -0.22
N ARG A 514 -23.16 -4.76 -1.37
CA ARG A 514 -23.70 -3.47 -1.88
C ARG A 514 -24.51 -2.70 -0.82
N ARG A 515 -25.33 -3.39 -0.03
CA ARG A 515 -26.14 -2.76 1.03
C ARG A 515 -25.28 -2.13 2.14
N LYS A 516 -24.26 -2.84 2.61
CA LYS A 516 -23.31 -2.35 3.64
C LYS A 516 -22.44 -1.21 3.09
N ALA A 517 -22.02 -1.31 1.83
CA ALA A 517 -21.25 -0.28 1.15
C ALA A 517 -22.06 1.03 1.04
N ILE A 518 -23.32 0.96 0.59
CA ILE A 518 -24.22 2.12 0.53
C ILE A 518 -24.45 2.70 1.92
N ALA A 519 -24.70 1.88 2.94
CA ALA A 519 -24.85 2.36 4.33
C ALA A 519 -23.60 3.10 4.83
N SER A 520 -22.40 2.61 4.48
CA SER A 520 -21.14 3.27 4.82
C SER A 520 -21.00 4.63 4.12
N LEU A 521 -21.37 4.71 2.83
CA LEU A 521 -21.38 5.97 2.06
C LEU A 521 -22.39 6.98 2.63
N LYS A 522 -23.54 6.53 3.13
CA LYS A 522 -24.50 7.41 3.85
C LYS A 522 -23.86 8.00 5.10
N GLY A 523 -23.12 7.19 5.86
CA GLY A 523 -22.35 7.64 7.01
C GLY A 523 -21.28 8.67 6.62
N PHE A 524 -20.54 8.43 5.54
CA PHE A 524 -19.52 9.38 5.04
C PHE A 524 -20.12 10.72 4.60
N ALA A 525 -21.32 10.71 4.04
CA ALA A 525 -22.06 11.89 3.63
C ALA A 525 -22.80 12.61 4.79
N GLY A 526 -22.76 12.07 6.01
CA GLY A 526 -23.50 12.62 7.16
C GLY A 526 -25.02 12.40 7.12
N LEU A 527 -25.53 11.63 6.15
CA LEU A 527 -26.96 11.31 6.04
C LEU A 527 -27.42 10.32 7.11
N ASP A 528 -26.50 9.48 7.60
CA ASP A 528 -26.76 8.51 8.66
C ASP A 528 -25.88 8.80 9.88
N LYS A 529 -26.45 9.45 10.89
CA LYS A 529 -25.80 9.78 12.17
C LYS A 529 -25.50 8.53 13.03
N SER A 530 -26.01 7.35 12.66
CA SER A 530 -25.75 6.10 13.40
C SER A 530 -24.39 5.47 13.08
N VAL A 531 -23.72 5.91 12.00
CA VAL A 531 -22.40 5.42 11.61
C VAL A 531 -21.32 6.11 12.44
N SER A 532 -20.43 5.31 13.03
CA SER A 532 -19.35 5.78 13.88
C SER A 532 -18.41 6.73 13.12
N SER A 533 -18.45 8.01 13.47
CA SER A 533 -17.54 9.05 12.99
C SER A 533 -16.49 9.38 14.07
N LEU A 534 -15.51 10.23 13.73
CA LEU A 534 -14.56 10.73 14.71
C LEU A 534 -15.30 11.32 15.91
N HIS A 535 -14.92 10.91 17.13
CA HIS A 535 -15.56 11.40 18.34
C HIS A 535 -15.53 12.94 18.39
N SER A 536 -16.62 13.56 18.86
CA SER A 536 -16.81 15.02 18.82
C SER A 536 -15.69 15.82 19.49
N LEU A 537 -15.04 15.23 20.51
CA LEU A 537 -13.91 15.77 21.26
C LEU A 537 -12.53 15.53 20.62
N CYS A 538 -12.41 14.75 19.56
CA CYS A 538 -11.14 14.45 18.90
C CYS A 538 -10.92 15.34 17.67
N GLN A 539 -9.67 15.72 17.41
CA GLN A 539 -9.28 16.50 16.23
C GLN A 539 -7.97 15.97 15.64
N PHE A 540 -7.90 15.91 14.31
CA PHE A 540 -6.66 15.63 13.58
C PHE A 540 -5.80 16.89 13.49
N ARG A 541 -4.49 16.75 13.77
CA ARG A 541 -3.49 17.81 13.57
C ARG A 541 -2.33 17.27 12.72
N ALA A 542 -1.78 18.11 11.85
CA ALA A 542 -0.59 17.78 11.08
C ALA A 542 0.61 17.71 12.03
N ALA A 543 1.39 16.64 11.91
CA ALA A 543 2.57 16.41 12.75
C ALA A 543 3.85 16.89 12.06
N ALA A 544 4.95 16.97 12.82
CA ALA A 544 6.19 17.61 12.37
C ALA A 544 6.91 16.83 11.26
N GLN A 545 6.70 15.51 11.14
CA GLN A 545 7.37 14.67 10.13
C GLN A 545 6.49 14.44 8.88
N GLY A 546 5.36 15.15 8.75
CA GLY A 546 4.45 15.05 7.60
C GLY A 546 3.44 13.91 7.71
N GLY A 547 3.26 13.34 8.89
CA GLY A 547 2.14 12.47 9.28
C GLY A 547 1.07 13.24 10.07
N ILE A 548 0.21 12.50 10.77
CA ILE A 548 -0.97 13.04 11.46
C ILE A 548 -0.96 12.56 12.92
N MET A 549 -1.33 13.46 13.83
CA MET A 549 -1.57 13.14 15.24
C MET A 549 -3.01 13.46 15.62
N VAL A 550 -3.53 12.78 16.64
CA VAL A 550 -4.89 12.99 17.15
C VAL A 550 -4.80 13.65 18.53
N THR A 551 -5.47 14.77 18.71
CA THR A 551 -5.51 15.52 19.97
C THR A 551 -6.94 15.72 20.46
N ILE A 552 -7.12 15.91 21.76
CA ILE A 552 -8.40 16.37 22.33
C ILE A 552 -8.60 17.84 21.95
N LYS A 553 -9.77 18.16 21.39
CA LYS A 553 -10.19 19.51 21.02
C LYS A 553 -10.06 20.45 22.21
N GLU A 554 -9.52 21.62 21.96
CA GLU A 554 -9.55 22.72 22.93
C GLU A 554 -10.96 23.27 23.04
N ALA A 555 -11.39 23.63 24.25
CA ALA A 555 -12.69 24.27 24.46
C ALA A 555 -12.70 25.58 23.68
N ILE A 556 -13.69 25.74 22.81
CA ILE A 556 -13.87 26.93 21.97
C ILE A 556 -14.07 28.12 22.93
N CYS A 557 -13.28 29.18 22.77
CA CYS A 557 -13.53 30.44 23.46
C CYS A 557 -14.75 31.13 22.82
N ASP A 558 -15.65 31.69 23.63
CA ASP A 558 -16.91 32.33 23.21
C ASP A 558 -16.73 33.53 22.24
N GLU A 559 -15.49 33.93 21.92
CA GLU A 559 -15.17 35.03 21.00
C GLU A 559 -14.99 34.58 19.53
N ASP A 560 -14.98 33.26 19.24
CA ASP A 560 -14.68 32.68 17.92
C ASP A 560 -15.83 31.83 17.31
N GLU A 561 -17.09 32.01 17.76
CA GLU A 561 -18.23 31.19 17.30
C GLU A 561 -18.45 31.25 15.78
N ASP A 562 -18.30 32.42 15.17
CA ASP A 562 -18.48 32.62 13.73
C ASP A 562 -17.39 31.91 12.90
N GLU A 563 -16.14 31.93 13.38
CA GLU A 563 -15.01 31.24 12.75
C GLU A 563 -15.14 29.72 12.90
N ALA A 564 -15.63 29.26 14.07
CA ALA A 564 -15.92 27.86 14.31
C ALA A 564 -17.05 27.34 13.40
N LEU A 565 -18.10 28.14 13.20
CA LEU A 565 -19.20 27.82 12.28
C LEU A 565 -18.69 27.75 10.83
N TYR A 566 -17.88 28.72 10.41
CA TYR A 566 -17.27 28.73 9.08
C TYR A 566 -16.36 27.52 8.84
N GLN A 567 -15.53 27.16 9.83
CA GLN A 567 -14.67 25.98 9.76
C GLN A 567 -15.49 24.68 9.68
N LYS A 568 -16.64 24.62 10.36
CA LYS A 568 -17.54 23.48 10.30
C LYS A 568 -18.17 23.33 8.91
N VAL A 569 -18.77 24.39 8.38
CA VAL A 569 -19.43 24.39 7.05
C VAL A 569 -18.42 24.07 5.94
N SER A 570 -17.23 24.67 5.97
CA SER A 570 -16.17 24.37 5.00
C SER A 570 -15.69 22.92 5.08
N SER A 571 -15.62 22.35 6.28
CA SER A 571 -15.24 20.94 6.46
C SER A 571 -16.30 19.98 5.92
N GLU A 572 -17.58 20.27 6.11
CA GLU A 572 -18.71 19.49 5.58
C GLU A 572 -18.76 19.56 4.05
N GLN A 573 -18.57 20.76 3.49
CA GLN A 573 -18.44 20.95 2.04
C GLN A 573 -17.29 20.13 1.44
N CYS A 574 -16.13 20.18 2.08
CA CYS A 574 -14.95 19.48 1.63
C CYS A 574 -15.11 17.95 1.74
N GLN A 575 -15.83 17.43 2.74
CA GLN A 575 -16.16 16.01 2.86
C GLN A 575 -16.99 15.52 1.66
N VAL A 576 -17.99 16.29 1.24
CA VAL A 576 -18.84 15.93 0.09
C VAL A 576 -18.04 15.91 -1.21
N GLU A 577 -17.17 16.89 -1.43
CA GLU A 577 -16.29 16.93 -2.61
C GLU A 577 -15.33 15.73 -2.64
N HIS A 578 -14.69 15.42 -1.50
CA HIS A 578 -13.80 14.27 -1.39
C HIS A 578 -14.51 12.93 -1.53
N LEU A 579 -15.78 12.84 -1.13
CA LEU A 579 -16.62 11.67 -1.39
C LEU A 579 -16.88 11.50 -2.89
N GLY A 580 -17.18 12.59 -3.59
CA GLY A 580 -17.30 12.60 -5.06
C GLY A 580 -16.02 12.13 -5.75
N ASP A 581 -14.86 12.62 -5.32
CA ASP A 581 -13.55 12.18 -5.82
C ASP A 581 -13.32 10.69 -5.57
N LEU A 582 -13.65 10.18 -4.38
CA LEU A 582 -13.49 8.76 -4.05
C LEU A 582 -14.39 7.89 -4.95
N LEU A 583 -15.64 8.29 -5.15
CA LEU A 583 -16.60 7.57 -5.99
C LEU A 583 -16.23 7.59 -7.48
N ALA A 584 -15.58 8.65 -7.96
CA ALA A 584 -15.04 8.70 -9.32
C ALA A 584 -13.99 7.59 -9.58
N HIS A 585 -13.25 7.16 -8.55
CA HIS A 585 -12.32 6.03 -8.65
C HIS A 585 -13.01 4.65 -8.51
N CYS A 586 -14.30 4.61 -8.13
CA CYS A 586 -15.10 3.39 -7.94
C CYS A 586 -16.05 3.06 -9.12
N GLN A 587 -15.90 3.71 -10.28
CA GLN A 587 -16.86 3.59 -11.40
C GLN A 587 -17.07 2.13 -11.87
N GLU A 588 -16.01 1.32 -11.90
CA GLU A 588 -16.06 -0.08 -12.35
C GLU A 588 -16.96 -0.97 -11.48
N CYS A 589 -17.17 -0.62 -10.21
CA CYS A 589 -17.98 -1.41 -9.27
C CYS A 589 -19.49 -1.14 -9.39
N GLY A 590 -19.90 -0.10 -10.13
CA GLY A 590 -21.28 0.37 -10.22
C GLY A 590 -21.82 1.03 -8.93
N LEU A 591 -21.05 1.04 -7.83
CA LEU A 591 -21.46 1.58 -6.53
C LEU A 591 -21.83 3.07 -6.60
N ALA A 592 -21.10 3.84 -7.40
CA ALA A 592 -21.34 5.27 -7.60
C ALA A 592 -22.75 5.53 -8.21
N GLY A 593 -23.16 4.71 -9.18
CA GLY A 593 -24.51 4.76 -9.74
C GLY A 593 -25.60 4.38 -8.74
N ASP A 594 -25.38 3.33 -7.94
CA ASP A 594 -26.33 2.91 -6.90
C ASP A 594 -26.51 4.01 -5.82
N PHE A 595 -25.42 4.66 -5.42
CA PHE A 595 -25.44 5.76 -4.45
C PHE A 595 -26.08 7.03 -5.03
N PHE A 596 -25.84 7.35 -6.30
CA PHE A 596 -26.50 8.45 -7.01
C PHE A 596 -28.02 8.25 -7.05
N ILE A 597 -28.48 7.05 -7.42
CA ILE A 597 -29.90 6.70 -7.44
C ILE A 597 -30.49 6.77 -6.03
N PHE A 598 -29.74 6.36 -5.01
CA PHE A 598 -30.15 6.52 -3.62
C PHE A 598 -30.40 8.00 -3.28
N CYS A 599 -29.46 8.91 -3.61
CA CYS A 599 -29.62 10.34 -3.36
C CYS A 599 -30.85 10.93 -4.10
N LEU A 600 -31.15 10.46 -5.31
CA LEU A 600 -32.36 10.87 -6.05
C LEU A 600 -33.66 10.39 -5.39
N LYS A 601 -33.65 9.18 -4.82
CA LYS A 601 -34.81 8.64 -4.08
C LYS A 601 -35.03 9.42 -2.78
N GLU A 602 -33.96 9.73 -2.05
CA GLU A 602 -34.03 10.59 -0.86
C GLU A 602 -34.54 12.00 -1.20
N LEU A 603 -34.04 12.61 -2.29
CA LEU A 603 -34.56 13.91 -2.75
C LEU A 603 -36.07 13.86 -3.00
N THR A 604 -36.56 12.75 -3.56
CA THR A 604 -37.99 12.56 -3.83
C THR A 604 -38.79 12.42 -2.53
N HIS A 605 -38.25 11.72 -1.52
CA HIS A 605 -38.88 11.59 -0.20
C HIS A 605 -38.99 12.95 0.50
N VAL A 606 -37.88 13.68 0.55
CA VAL A 606 -37.81 15.01 1.17
C VAL A 606 -38.73 16.00 0.46
N ALA A 607 -38.88 15.94 -0.87
CA ALA A 607 -39.81 16.78 -1.61
C ALA A 607 -41.28 16.53 -1.22
N VAL A 608 -41.66 15.29 -0.91
CA VAL A 608 -43.03 14.91 -0.53
C VAL A 608 -43.35 15.27 0.92
N GLU A 609 -42.38 15.19 1.84
CA GLU A 609 -42.58 15.50 3.27
C GLU A 609 -42.76 17.00 3.56
N ASN A 610 -42.08 17.86 2.80
CA ASN A 610 -42.04 19.32 3.04
C ASN A 610 -43.43 19.99 3.12
N GLU A 611 -44.44 19.54 2.37
CA GLU A 611 -45.77 20.20 2.39
C GLU A 611 -46.75 19.68 3.45
N ALA A 612 -46.50 18.51 4.03
CA ALA A 612 -47.35 17.98 5.11
C ALA A 612 -47.12 18.79 6.42
N GLU A 613 -45.89 19.26 6.64
CA GLU A 613 -45.48 19.99 7.84
C GLU A 613 -45.62 21.53 7.71
N LEU A 614 -45.50 22.09 6.50
CA LEU A 614 -45.69 23.53 6.24
C LEU A 614 -47.12 24.04 6.48
N LYS A 615 -48.10 23.15 6.71
CA LYS A 615 -49.49 23.53 7.04
C LYS A 615 -49.72 23.83 8.52
N THR A 616 -48.71 23.74 9.39
CA THR A 616 -48.82 24.17 10.79
C THR A 616 -48.36 25.62 11.01
N LYS A 617 -49.22 26.39 11.68
CA LYS A 617 -49.24 27.85 11.88
C LYS A 617 -47.90 28.50 12.32
N PRO A 618 -47.73 29.83 12.13
CA PRO A 618 -46.53 30.56 12.58
C PRO A 618 -46.35 30.44 14.09
N PHE A 619 -45.18 29.93 14.51
CA PHE A 619 -44.89 29.57 15.89
C PHE A 619 -44.37 30.75 16.73
N SER A 620 -44.83 30.78 18.00
CA SER A 620 -44.37 31.66 19.06
C SER A 620 -43.54 30.82 20.04
N SER A 621 -42.25 31.11 20.13
CA SER A 621 -41.24 30.40 20.94
C SER A 621 -41.52 30.44 22.45
N LYS A 622 -42.21 29.44 23.03
CA LYS A 622 -42.39 29.37 24.50
C LYS A 622 -42.30 27.98 25.16
N SER A 623 -42.15 26.86 24.45
CA SER A 623 -42.02 25.54 25.12
C SER A 623 -40.83 24.68 24.68
N LEU A 624 -40.34 23.82 25.58
CA LEU A 624 -39.20 22.91 25.34
C LEU A 624 -39.55 21.82 24.30
N LEU A 625 -40.83 21.44 24.20
CA LEU A 625 -41.34 20.56 23.14
C LEU A 625 -41.35 21.24 21.76
N GLU A 626 -41.53 22.57 21.71
CA GLU A 626 -41.44 23.34 20.45
C GLU A 626 -39.97 23.46 19.99
N LEU A 627 -39.01 23.46 20.93
CA LEU A 627 -37.57 23.42 20.60
C LEU A 627 -37.13 22.05 20.07
N GLU A 628 -37.62 20.95 20.64
CA GLU A 628 -37.38 19.60 20.09
C GLU A 628 -38.00 19.44 18.70
N GLN A 629 -39.22 19.95 18.49
CA GLN A 629 -39.87 19.99 17.17
C GLN A 629 -39.13 20.88 16.17
N HIS A 630 -38.56 22.01 16.64
CA HIS A 630 -37.73 22.87 15.81
C HIS A 630 -36.41 22.18 15.44
N GLN A 631 -35.81 21.45 16.37
CA GLN A 631 -34.60 20.68 16.13
C GLN A 631 -34.83 19.58 15.09
N THR A 632 -35.96 18.85 15.14
CA THR A 632 -36.31 17.85 14.11
C THR A 632 -36.56 18.48 12.73
N LEU A 633 -37.16 19.69 12.69
CA LEU A 633 -37.39 20.41 11.45
C LEU A 633 -36.08 20.92 10.83
N VAL A 634 -35.17 21.44 11.66
CA VAL A 634 -33.84 21.89 11.24
C VAL A 634 -33.01 20.71 10.76
N GLU A 635 -33.05 19.57 11.44
CA GLU A 635 -32.38 18.34 10.99
C GLU A 635 -32.91 17.85 9.62
N GLY A 636 -34.21 17.94 9.37
CA GLY A 636 -34.80 17.62 8.07
C GLY A 636 -34.36 18.58 6.96
N GLN A 637 -34.21 19.88 7.26
CA GLN A 637 -33.67 20.85 6.31
C GLN A 637 -32.17 20.70 6.05
N GLU A 638 -31.38 20.37 7.08
CA GLU A 638 -29.96 20.03 6.95
C GLU A 638 -29.77 18.82 6.03
N GLN A 639 -30.54 17.74 6.26
CA GLN A 639 -30.52 16.56 5.38
C GLN A 639 -30.88 16.91 3.93
N LYS A 640 -31.87 17.78 3.70
CA LYS A 640 -32.24 18.25 2.36
C LYS A 640 -31.08 18.96 1.66
N LEU A 641 -30.42 19.87 2.37
CA LEU A 641 -29.29 20.62 1.84
C LEU A 641 -28.13 19.69 1.49
N LEU A 642 -27.80 18.74 2.38
CA LEU A 642 -26.77 17.74 2.17
C LEU A 642 -27.05 16.85 0.95
N VAL A 643 -28.30 16.38 0.78
CA VAL A 643 -28.69 15.58 -0.39
C VAL A 643 -28.53 16.38 -1.69
N LEU A 644 -28.95 17.65 -1.71
CA LEU A 644 -28.80 18.53 -2.87
C LEU A 644 -27.33 18.80 -3.21
N GLN A 645 -26.53 19.10 -2.20
CA GLN A 645 -25.09 19.35 -2.33
C GLN A 645 -24.35 18.10 -2.83
N LEU A 646 -24.72 16.93 -2.31
CA LEU A 646 -24.18 15.64 -2.74
C LEU A 646 -24.55 15.32 -4.19
N LEU A 647 -25.80 15.56 -4.60
CA LEU A 647 -26.22 15.40 -5.98
C LEU A 647 -25.47 16.36 -6.91
N ALA A 648 -25.27 17.61 -6.50
CA ALA A 648 -24.49 18.58 -7.27
C ALA A 648 -23.03 18.11 -7.44
N ALA A 649 -22.36 17.73 -6.36
CA ALA A 649 -20.99 17.23 -6.40
C ALA A 649 -20.84 15.95 -7.26
N LEU A 650 -21.79 15.02 -7.17
CA LEU A 650 -21.83 13.82 -8.00
C LEU A 650 -22.03 14.15 -9.48
N CYS A 651 -22.92 15.10 -9.81
CA CYS A 651 -23.14 15.53 -11.19
C CYS A 651 -21.92 16.24 -11.80
N GLU A 652 -21.14 16.99 -11.00
CA GLU A 652 -19.93 17.66 -11.48
C GLU A 652 -18.76 16.70 -11.70
N ARG A 653 -18.62 15.69 -10.84
CA ARG A 653 -17.44 14.81 -10.81
C ARG A 653 -17.61 13.52 -11.59
N MET A 654 -18.84 13.06 -11.82
CA MET A 654 -19.09 11.83 -12.55
C MET A 654 -19.29 12.08 -14.05
N SER A 655 -18.69 11.22 -14.88
CA SER A 655 -18.70 11.32 -16.35
C SER A 655 -19.93 10.64 -16.99
N GLU A 656 -19.97 10.57 -18.32
CA GLU A 656 -21.04 9.93 -19.10
C GLU A 656 -21.29 8.42 -18.79
N GLN A 657 -20.51 7.79 -17.89
CA GLN A 657 -20.53 6.35 -17.60
C GLN A 657 -20.97 6.00 -16.16
N ILE A 658 -21.77 6.83 -15.48
CA ILE A 658 -22.29 6.57 -14.12
C ILE A 658 -23.01 5.21 -14.01
N PHE A 659 -23.79 4.86 -15.03
CA PHE A 659 -24.60 3.65 -15.03
C PHE A 659 -23.87 2.53 -15.75
N THR A 660 -23.53 1.48 -15.00
CA THR A 660 -22.80 0.31 -15.50
C THR A 660 -23.73 -0.81 -15.95
N ASN A 661 -24.95 -0.86 -15.42
CA ASN A 661 -25.90 -1.94 -15.64
C ASN A 661 -27.30 -1.42 -16.02
N ILE A 662 -28.04 -2.22 -16.80
CA ILE A 662 -29.43 -1.94 -17.20
C ILE A 662 -30.33 -1.72 -15.99
N THR A 663 -30.12 -2.45 -14.90
CA THR A 663 -30.86 -2.29 -13.64
C THR A 663 -30.74 -0.87 -13.08
N GLN A 664 -29.55 -0.28 -13.12
CA GLN A 664 -29.33 1.08 -12.62
C GLN A 664 -30.01 2.12 -13.50
N VAL A 665 -29.97 1.92 -14.82
CA VAL A 665 -30.68 2.78 -15.76
C VAL A 665 -32.19 2.74 -15.51
N VAL A 666 -32.75 1.53 -15.33
CA VAL A 666 -34.16 1.34 -15.02
C VAL A 666 -34.51 1.94 -13.65
N ASP A 667 -33.69 1.74 -12.62
CA ASP A 667 -33.90 2.30 -11.29
C ASP A 667 -33.84 3.84 -11.29
N PHE A 668 -32.93 4.42 -12.08
CA PHE A 668 -32.85 5.86 -12.31
C PHE A 668 -34.13 6.39 -12.96
N VAL A 669 -34.57 5.77 -14.05
CA VAL A 669 -35.80 6.18 -14.75
C VAL A 669 -37.03 5.96 -13.86
N ALA A 670 -37.06 4.90 -13.06
CA ALA A 670 -38.13 4.66 -12.10
C ALA A 670 -38.17 5.77 -11.05
N ALA A 671 -37.02 6.18 -10.50
CA ALA A 671 -36.93 7.27 -9.53
C ALA A 671 -37.36 8.62 -10.13
N THR A 672 -36.97 8.93 -11.37
CA THR A 672 -37.40 10.16 -12.05
C THR A 672 -38.89 10.17 -12.37
N LEU A 673 -39.43 9.04 -12.85
CA LEU A 673 -40.88 8.88 -13.08
C LEU A 673 -41.68 9.00 -11.78
N GLN A 674 -41.20 8.39 -10.68
CA GLN A 674 -41.83 8.51 -9.37
C GLN A 674 -41.86 9.95 -8.88
N ARG A 675 -40.75 10.68 -9.03
CA ARG A 675 -40.66 12.09 -8.66
C ARG A 675 -41.61 12.96 -9.47
N ALA A 676 -41.68 12.74 -10.79
CA ALA A 676 -42.64 13.44 -11.65
C ALA A 676 -44.10 13.13 -11.26
N CYS A 677 -44.40 11.87 -10.91
CA CYS A 677 -45.73 11.52 -10.41
C CYS A 677 -46.05 12.19 -9.06
N ALA A 678 -45.05 12.39 -8.21
CA ALA A 678 -45.20 13.07 -6.93
C ALA A 678 -45.40 14.59 -7.14
N SER A 679 -44.59 15.27 -7.96
CA SER A 679 -44.68 16.73 -8.14
C SER A 679 -46.02 17.18 -8.75
N LEU A 680 -46.64 16.35 -9.59
CA LEU A 680 -47.97 16.60 -10.16
C LEU A 680 -49.11 16.66 -9.13
N ALA A 681 -48.98 15.96 -8.00
CA ALA A 681 -49.94 16.08 -6.91
C ALA A 681 -49.94 17.49 -6.27
N HIS A 682 -48.90 18.28 -6.55
CA HIS A 682 -48.59 19.55 -5.88
C HIS A 682 -48.65 20.80 -6.79
N GLN A 683 -49.17 20.69 -8.04
CA GLN A 683 -49.43 21.83 -8.96
C GLN A 683 -48.25 22.79 -9.27
N ALA A 684 -47.00 22.36 -9.09
CA ALA A 684 -45.82 23.15 -9.49
C ALA A 684 -45.30 22.69 -10.86
N GLU A 685 -45.74 23.32 -11.95
CA GLU A 685 -45.15 23.08 -13.28
C GLU A 685 -43.76 23.72 -13.36
N SER A 686 -42.70 22.89 -13.36
CA SER A 686 -41.35 23.34 -13.71
C SER A 686 -40.92 22.76 -15.05
N THR A 687 -40.43 23.63 -15.95
CA THR A 687 -39.92 23.24 -17.27
C THR A 687 -38.73 22.28 -17.19
N VAL A 688 -37.94 22.38 -16.11
CA VAL A 688 -36.79 21.52 -15.83
C VAL A 688 -37.21 20.08 -15.53
N GLU A 689 -38.31 19.87 -14.80
CA GLU A 689 -38.82 18.51 -14.52
C GLU A 689 -39.33 17.83 -15.79
N SER A 690 -40.08 18.55 -16.64
CA SER A 690 -40.54 18.03 -17.93
C SER A 690 -39.38 17.63 -18.84
N GLN A 691 -38.34 18.47 -18.93
CA GLN A 691 -37.12 18.14 -19.68
C GLN A 691 -36.37 16.94 -19.11
N THR A 692 -36.24 16.86 -17.78
CA THR A 692 -35.57 15.72 -17.11
C THR A 692 -36.32 14.42 -17.33
N LEU A 693 -37.66 14.47 -17.26
CA LEU A 693 -38.54 13.35 -17.50
C LEU A 693 -38.44 12.88 -18.96
N SER A 694 -38.54 13.79 -19.92
CA SER A 694 -38.38 13.52 -21.35
C SER A 694 -37.01 12.90 -21.65
N MET A 695 -35.92 13.42 -21.08
CA MET A 695 -34.57 12.85 -21.23
C MET A 695 -34.49 11.43 -20.64
N SER A 696 -35.10 11.19 -19.47
CA SER A 696 -35.11 9.86 -18.84
C SER A 696 -35.93 8.83 -19.64
N MET A 697 -37.06 9.24 -20.22
CA MET A 697 -37.85 8.39 -21.11
C MET A 697 -37.15 8.15 -22.45
N GLY A 698 -36.45 9.17 -22.98
CA GLY A 698 -35.58 9.07 -24.14
C GLY A 698 -34.46 8.06 -23.93
N LEU A 699 -33.88 7.97 -22.73
CA LEU A 699 -32.89 6.95 -22.38
C LEU A 699 -33.45 5.52 -22.53
N VAL A 700 -34.68 5.28 -22.08
CA VAL A 700 -35.37 3.98 -22.28
C VAL A 700 -35.68 3.74 -23.75
N ALA A 701 -36.09 4.78 -24.49
CA ALA A 701 -36.31 4.70 -25.94
C ALA A 701 -35.02 4.31 -26.69
N VAL A 702 -33.86 4.86 -26.31
CA VAL A 702 -32.55 4.49 -26.87
C VAL A 702 -32.21 3.03 -26.58
N MET A 703 -32.47 2.54 -25.37
CA MET A 703 -32.24 1.13 -25.01
C MET A 703 -33.12 0.18 -25.82
N LEU A 704 -34.39 0.53 -26.02
CA LEU A 704 -35.35 -0.26 -26.81
C LEU A 704 -35.10 -0.13 -28.32
N GLY A 705 -34.53 0.99 -28.77
CA GLY A 705 -34.20 1.29 -30.17
C GLY A 705 -32.93 0.62 -30.70
N GLY A 706 -32.33 -0.30 -29.94
CA GLY A 706 -31.23 -1.15 -30.41
C GLY A 706 -29.82 -0.63 -30.14
N ALA A 707 -29.66 0.46 -29.38
CA ALA A 707 -28.33 0.93 -28.95
C ALA A 707 -27.67 -0.01 -27.92
N VAL A 708 -28.45 -0.86 -27.24
CA VAL A 708 -27.99 -1.87 -26.29
C VAL A 708 -28.62 -3.22 -26.66
N GLN A 709 -27.84 -4.30 -26.66
CA GLN A 709 -28.37 -5.66 -26.88
C GLN A 709 -29.11 -6.16 -25.64
N LEU A 710 -30.44 -6.08 -25.65
CA LEU A 710 -31.31 -6.53 -24.55
C LEU A 710 -31.56 -8.04 -24.60
N LYS A 711 -31.38 -8.72 -23.47
CA LYS A 711 -31.75 -10.13 -23.27
C LYS A 711 -33.17 -10.25 -22.74
N SER A 712 -33.76 -11.45 -22.81
CA SER A 712 -35.10 -11.72 -22.25
C SER A 712 -35.19 -11.47 -20.73
N SER A 713 -34.09 -11.64 -19.99
CA SER A 713 -33.97 -11.28 -18.57
C SER A 713 -34.09 -9.77 -18.33
N ASP A 714 -33.62 -8.94 -19.25
CA ASP A 714 -33.55 -7.48 -19.09
C ASP A 714 -34.93 -6.86 -19.25
N PHE A 715 -35.78 -7.48 -20.07
CA PHE A 715 -37.20 -7.12 -20.14
C PHE A 715 -37.96 -7.42 -18.85
N ALA A 716 -37.53 -8.38 -18.02
CA ALA A 716 -38.12 -8.57 -16.70
C ALA A 716 -37.83 -7.38 -15.76
N ILE A 717 -36.68 -6.73 -15.93
CA ILE A 717 -36.28 -5.53 -15.19
C ILE A 717 -37.05 -4.31 -15.73
N LEU A 718 -37.12 -4.14 -17.06
CA LEU A 718 -37.88 -3.05 -17.69
C LEU A 718 -39.39 -3.08 -17.36
N LYS A 719 -39.96 -4.26 -17.09
CA LYS A 719 -41.36 -4.40 -16.65
C LYS A 719 -41.67 -3.64 -15.36
N GLN A 720 -40.68 -3.31 -14.53
CA GLN A 720 -40.86 -2.48 -13.33
C GLN A 720 -41.31 -1.05 -13.66
N LEU A 721 -41.03 -0.56 -14.87
CA LEU A 721 -41.43 0.78 -15.32
C LEU A 721 -42.89 0.85 -15.75
N LEU A 722 -43.52 -0.27 -16.12
CA LEU A 722 -44.90 -0.30 -16.64
C LEU A 722 -45.94 0.39 -15.73
N PRO A 723 -46.00 0.13 -14.42
CA PRO A 723 -46.98 0.80 -13.55
C PRO A 723 -46.72 2.31 -13.41
N LEU A 724 -45.46 2.75 -13.52
CA LEU A 724 -45.09 4.17 -13.45
C LEU A 724 -45.42 4.89 -14.76
N LEU A 725 -45.10 4.27 -15.91
CA LEU A 725 -45.46 4.78 -17.23
C LEU A 725 -46.99 4.87 -17.40
N GLU A 726 -47.75 3.93 -16.85
CA GLU A 726 -49.22 3.99 -16.86
C GLU A 726 -49.77 5.15 -16.00
N LYS A 727 -49.12 5.51 -14.90
CA LYS A 727 -49.50 6.68 -14.11
C LYS A 727 -49.17 7.97 -14.86
N VAL A 728 -47.96 8.08 -15.41
CA VAL A 728 -47.53 9.26 -16.18
C VAL A 728 -48.43 9.47 -17.41
N SER A 729 -48.79 8.39 -18.13
CA SER A 729 -49.66 8.50 -19.31
C SER A 729 -51.07 9.04 -19.01
N LYS A 730 -51.54 8.94 -17.76
CA LYS A 730 -52.89 9.36 -17.36
C LYS A 730 -52.92 10.71 -16.65
N VAL A 731 -51.84 11.10 -16.00
CA VAL A 731 -51.83 12.19 -15.01
C VAL A 731 -50.96 13.39 -15.46
N TYR A 732 -49.98 13.20 -16.33
CA TYR A 732 -49.02 14.26 -16.70
C TYR A 732 -49.64 15.30 -17.66
N PRO A 733 -49.44 16.63 -17.51
CA PRO A 733 -50.11 17.66 -18.29
C PRO A 733 -49.67 17.76 -19.77
N ASP A 734 -48.44 17.37 -20.08
CA ASP A 734 -47.87 17.43 -21.43
C ASP A 734 -48.30 16.22 -22.30
N PRO A 735 -49.03 16.44 -23.41
CA PRO A 735 -49.52 15.36 -24.28
C PRO A 735 -48.40 14.59 -24.98
N VAL A 736 -47.25 15.21 -25.26
CA VAL A 736 -46.11 14.55 -25.91
C VAL A 736 -45.48 13.52 -24.98
N ILE A 737 -45.40 13.85 -23.69
CA ILE A 737 -44.90 12.95 -22.65
C ILE A 737 -45.90 11.81 -22.41
N GLN A 738 -47.21 12.09 -22.43
CA GLN A 738 -48.24 11.06 -22.32
C GLN A 738 -48.15 10.03 -23.46
N GLU A 739 -48.04 10.50 -24.71
CA GLU A 739 -47.94 9.64 -25.89
C GLU A 739 -46.67 8.78 -25.84
N LEU A 740 -45.52 9.38 -25.54
CA LEU A 740 -44.26 8.65 -25.38
C LEU A 740 -44.33 7.61 -24.25
N ALA A 741 -45.05 7.89 -23.15
CA ALA A 741 -45.22 6.94 -22.05
C ALA A 741 -46.09 5.73 -22.45
N VAL A 742 -47.15 5.94 -23.24
CA VAL A 742 -47.99 4.87 -23.81
C VAL A 742 -47.15 3.99 -24.74
N ASP A 743 -46.39 4.61 -25.62
CA ASP A 743 -45.62 3.90 -26.63
C ASP A 743 -44.46 3.09 -26.02
N LEU A 744 -43.75 3.65 -25.04
CA LEU A 744 -42.73 2.92 -24.29
C LEU A 744 -43.35 1.74 -23.52
N ARG A 745 -44.54 1.93 -22.94
CA ARG A 745 -45.25 0.85 -22.24
C ARG A 745 -45.61 -0.30 -23.19
N ILE A 746 -46.10 -0.01 -24.39
CA ILE A 746 -46.43 -1.02 -25.41
C ILE A 746 -45.15 -1.74 -25.89
N THR A 747 -44.09 -0.97 -26.16
CA THR A 747 -42.80 -1.50 -26.63
C THR A 747 -42.17 -2.45 -25.59
N ILE A 748 -42.19 -2.09 -24.31
CA ILE A 748 -41.71 -2.96 -23.22
C ILE A 748 -42.59 -4.22 -23.09
N SER A 749 -43.92 -4.06 -23.17
CA SER A 749 -44.88 -5.17 -23.01
C SER A 749 -44.78 -6.20 -24.14
N THR A 750 -44.44 -5.75 -25.35
CA THR A 750 -44.25 -6.59 -26.54
C THR A 750 -42.83 -7.10 -26.70
N HIS A 751 -41.95 -6.91 -25.71
CA HIS A 751 -40.53 -7.29 -25.77
C HIS A 751 -39.79 -6.69 -26.98
N GLY A 752 -40.16 -5.47 -27.40
CA GLY A 752 -39.58 -4.78 -28.55
C GLY A 752 -40.07 -5.27 -29.91
N ALA A 753 -41.06 -6.19 -29.96
CA ALA A 753 -41.64 -6.65 -31.22
C ALA A 753 -42.47 -5.57 -31.93
N PHE A 754 -42.88 -4.53 -31.21
CA PHE A 754 -43.60 -3.37 -31.74
C PHE A 754 -42.98 -2.09 -31.17
N SER A 755 -42.47 -1.21 -32.04
CA SER A 755 -41.94 0.12 -31.70
C SER A 755 -42.60 1.15 -32.60
N THR A 756 -43.08 2.25 -32.02
CA THR A 756 -43.67 3.37 -32.77
C THR A 756 -42.60 4.34 -33.25
N GLU A 757 -42.97 5.21 -34.20
CA GLU A 757 -42.11 6.30 -34.70
C GLU A 757 -41.77 7.32 -33.60
N ALA A 758 -42.65 7.51 -32.60
CA ALA A 758 -42.37 8.36 -31.45
C ALA A 758 -41.19 7.83 -30.60
N VAL A 759 -41.07 6.52 -30.41
CA VAL A 759 -39.95 5.89 -29.67
C VAL A 759 -38.64 6.01 -30.46
N SER A 760 -38.67 5.82 -31.78
CA SER A 760 -37.47 5.98 -32.62
C SER A 760 -37.01 7.43 -32.72
N VAL A 761 -37.95 8.39 -32.82
CA VAL A 761 -37.66 9.83 -32.79
C VAL A 761 -37.12 10.26 -31.43
N ALA A 762 -37.72 9.79 -30.32
CA ALA A 762 -37.22 10.05 -28.98
C ALA A 762 -35.79 9.50 -28.79
N ALA A 763 -35.52 8.29 -29.30
CA ALA A 763 -34.18 7.70 -29.28
C ALA A 763 -33.16 8.54 -30.06
N GLN A 764 -33.50 8.95 -31.29
CA GLN A 764 -32.63 9.78 -32.13
C GLN A 764 -32.40 11.18 -31.55
N SER A 765 -33.43 11.80 -30.96
CA SER A 765 -33.33 13.11 -30.31
C SER A 765 -32.40 13.09 -29.09
N THR A 766 -32.33 11.96 -28.40
CA THR A 766 -31.45 11.76 -27.23
C THR A 766 -30.01 11.50 -27.66
N LEU A 767 -29.80 10.83 -28.80
CA LEU A 767 -28.47 10.56 -29.37
C LEU A 767 -27.84 11.79 -30.08
N ASN A 768 -28.65 12.61 -30.75
CA ASN A 768 -28.19 13.72 -31.61
C ASN A 768 -27.90 15.04 -30.89
N LYS A 769 -28.14 15.15 -29.58
CA LYS A 769 -27.86 16.37 -28.79
C LYS A 769 -26.38 16.63 -28.47
N LYS A 770 -25.45 15.83 -29.01
CA LYS A 770 -24.00 15.95 -28.74
C LYS A 770 -23.24 17.02 -29.56
N ASP A 771 -23.87 17.73 -30.50
CA ASP A 771 -23.22 18.82 -31.25
C ASP A 771 -24.12 20.07 -31.37
N PRO A 772 -23.84 21.17 -30.66
CA PRO A 772 -24.50 22.45 -30.91
C PRO A 772 -23.61 23.33 -31.80
N GLN A 773 -23.57 23.06 -33.11
CA GLN A 773 -23.19 24.10 -34.06
C GLN A 773 -23.82 23.94 -35.46
N GLY A 774 -24.89 24.71 -35.68
CA GLY A 774 -25.29 25.22 -36.98
C GLY A 774 -26.17 24.30 -37.84
N LYS A 775 -27.47 24.59 -37.88
CA LYS A 775 -28.11 25.31 -39.01
C LYS A 775 -29.63 25.32 -38.84
N MET A 776 -30.18 26.53 -38.82
CA MET A 776 -31.59 26.78 -39.14
C MET A 776 -31.79 26.64 -40.64
N GLU A 777 -32.77 25.81 -40.98
CA GLU A 777 -33.75 25.91 -42.07
C GLU A 777 -33.26 25.96 -43.53
N GLU A 778 -33.67 24.94 -44.29
CA GLU A 778 -34.54 25.15 -45.45
C GLU A 778 -35.35 23.85 -45.71
N GLN A 779 -36.67 23.94 -45.54
CA GLN A 779 -37.65 22.96 -46.02
C GLN A 779 -38.15 23.40 -47.40
N GLN A 780 -38.21 22.48 -48.36
CA GLN A 780 -39.20 22.41 -49.45
C GLN A 780 -39.09 21.02 -50.11
N GLN A 781 -40.13 20.17 -49.96
CA GLN A 781 -41.08 19.78 -51.03
C GLN A 781 -40.38 19.02 -52.19
N THR A 782 -40.71 17.81 -52.65
CA THR A 782 -42.00 17.09 -52.83
C THR A 782 -41.62 15.74 -53.48
N SER A 783 -42.14 14.59 -53.00
CA SER A 783 -43.18 13.76 -53.63
C SER A 783 -42.74 12.54 -54.49
N HIS A 784 -43.45 11.42 -54.27
CA HIS A 784 -43.62 10.18 -55.08
C HIS A 784 -42.49 9.14 -55.11
N GLU A 785 -42.69 7.95 -54.49
CA GLU A 785 -43.17 6.67 -55.07
C GLU A 785 -42.16 6.06 -56.07
N SER A 786 -41.83 4.77 -56.15
CA SER A 786 -42.18 3.51 -55.49
C SER A 786 -41.25 2.41 -56.07
N TYR A 787 -41.21 1.24 -55.42
CA TYR A 787 -40.72 -0.08 -55.88
C TYR A 787 -39.22 -0.45 -55.86
N SER A 788 -38.97 -1.49 -55.06
CA SER A 788 -38.11 -2.70 -55.17
C SER A 788 -37.40 -2.91 -56.52
N ASP A 789 -36.20 -3.50 -56.63
CA ASP A 789 -35.75 -4.75 -56.02
C ASP A 789 -34.23 -4.94 -56.27
N ASP A 790 -33.63 -5.75 -55.39
CA ASP A 790 -32.53 -6.70 -55.58
C ASP A 790 -31.13 -6.32 -56.14
N SER A 791 -30.16 -6.38 -55.21
CA SER A 791 -29.08 -7.39 -55.20
C SER A 791 -27.68 -7.12 -55.81
N HIS A 792 -26.70 -7.52 -54.98
CA HIS A 792 -25.38 -8.09 -55.30
C HIS A 792 -24.17 -7.22 -55.72
N LEU A 793 -23.26 -7.10 -54.73
CA LEU A 793 -21.85 -7.52 -54.74
C LEU A 793 -20.79 -6.74 -55.54
N LYS A 794 -19.66 -6.57 -54.83
CA LYS A 794 -18.27 -6.32 -55.28
C LYS A 794 -17.94 -4.89 -55.73
N GLN A 795 -16.72 -4.39 -55.65
CA GLN A 795 -15.45 -4.70 -54.97
C GLN A 795 -14.50 -3.62 -55.52
N GLN A 796 -13.70 -3.01 -54.65
CA GLN A 796 -12.38 -2.43 -54.96
C GLN A 796 -12.22 -1.18 -55.87
N GLN A 797 -11.22 -0.39 -55.45
CA GLN A 797 -10.28 0.42 -56.24
C GLN A 797 -10.67 1.86 -56.68
N SER A 798 -10.03 2.80 -56.00
CA SER A 798 -9.41 4.02 -56.59
C SER A 798 -8.49 3.64 -57.77
N PRO A 799 -8.29 4.49 -58.82
CA PRO A 799 -7.34 5.62 -58.70
C PRO A 799 -7.54 6.85 -59.63
N GLU A 800 -6.90 7.95 -59.20
CA GLU A 800 -6.13 8.97 -59.95
C GLU A 800 -6.69 9.81 -61.15
N LYS A 801 -6.58 11.14 -60.95
CA LYS A 801 -5.92 12.18 -61.79
C LYS A 801 -6.53 12.67 -63.13
N SER A 802 -6.99 13.93 -63.04
CA SER A 802 -6.37 15.12 -63.68
C SER A 802 -6.93 15.69 -65.00
N LYS A 803 -7.02 17.04 -64.99
CA LYS A 803 -6.97 18.01 -66.12
C LYS A 803 -8.19 18.01 -67.05
N GLN A 804 -8.61 19.08 -67.71
CA GLN A 804 -8.34 20.52 -67.79
C GLN A 804 -9.42 21.06 -68.75
N THR A 805 -9.72 22.37 -68.70
CA THR A 805 -10.20 23.22 -69.83
C THR A 805 -11.47 22.77 -70.58
N GLY A 806 -12.59 23.47 -70.53
CA GLY A 806 -12.76 24.89 -70.80
C GLY A 806 -13.20 25.09 -72.26
N LEU A 807 -14.32 25.79 -72.50
CA LEU A 807 -14.62 26.65 -73.66
C LEU A 807 -16.08 27.15 -73.48
N LYS A 808 -16.32 28.47 -73.35
CA LYS A 808 -16.65 29.44 -74.43
C LYS A 808 -18.07 29.22 -74.97
N SER A 809 -18.92 30.20 -75.29
CA SER A 809 -18.86 31.66 -75.44
C SER A 809 -20.34 32.14 -75.56
N ASN A 810 -20.73 33.42 -75.45
CA ASN A 810 -20.50 34.50 -76.39
C ASN A 810 -21.07 35.82 -75.83
N ALA A 811 -20.37 36.90 -76.17
CA ALA A 811 -20.66 38.33 -76.00
C ALA A 811 -21.86 38.80 -76.90
N PRO A 812 -22.09 40.10 -77.23
CA PRO A 812 -21.50 41.40 -76.79
C PRO A 812 -22.61 42.46 -76.49
N LEU A 813 -22.38 43.66 -75.92
CA LEU A 813 -21.78 44.85 -76.54
C LEU A 813 -21.51 45.97 -75.49
N ILE A 814 -20.28 46.46 -75.55
CA ILE A 814 -19.68 47.78 -75.20
C ILE A 814 -20.34 48.87 -76.10
N PRO A 815 -20.22 50.23 -75.96
CA PRO A 815 -19.16 51.11 -75.35
C PRO A 815 -19.69 52.33 -74.55
N GLN A 816 -18.92 53.25 -73.96
CA GLN A 816 -17.50 53.43 -73.61
C GLN A 816 -17.40 54.82 -72.94
N GLU A 817 -16.58 54.88 -71.88
CA GLU A 817 -15.50 55.86 -71.65
C GLU A 817 -15.82 57.35 -71.48
N VAL A 818 -15.12 58.10 -70.63
CA VAL A 818 -13.66 58.34 -70.60
C VAL A 818 -13.29 58.72 -69.14
N ARG A 819 -12.50 57.90 -68.42
CA ARG A 819 -11.01 57.84 -68.35
C ARG A 819 -10.47 58.86 -67.32
N GLY A 820 -9.60 58.52 -66.37
CA GLY A 820 -8.81 57.30 -66.17
C GLY A 820 -7.72 57.55 -65.10
N PRO A 821 -6.60 56.80 -65.11
CA PRO A 821 -6.26 55.89 -63.99
C PRO A 821 -4.85 56.10 -63.43
N ARG A 822 -4.52 55.46 -62.29
CA ARG A 822 -3.20 54.85 -62.04
C ARG A 822 -3.27 53.62 -61.11
N THR A 823 -2.26 52.81 -61.28
CA THR A 823 -2.10 51.37 -61.04
C THR A 823 -1.23 51.08 -59.79
N ILE A 824 -1.36 49.86 -59.25
CA ILE A 824 -0.37 49.07 -58.46
C ILE A 824 -0.12 49.52 -57.01
N THR A 825 -0.51 48.69 -56.03
CA THR A 825 0.38 48.05 -55.01
C THR A 825 -0.42 47.34 -53.91
N ASN A 826 0.08 46.19 -53.47
CA ASN A 826 -0.21 45.60 -52.15
C ASN A 826 -0.12 46.65 -51.04
N GLN A 827 -1.17 46.84 -50.24
CA GLN A 827 -1.12 47.46 -48.91
C GLN A 827 -1.69 46.41 -47.94
N LYS A 828 -0.84 45.68 -47.19
CA LYS A 828 -0.36 46.04 -45.84
C LYS A 828 -1.49 46.60 -44.97
N SER A 829 -1.76 45.89 -43.88
CA SER A 829 -2.41 46.37 -42.66
C SER A 829 -2.14 47.86 -42.44
N GLY A 830 -3.17 48.69 -42.68
CA GLY A 830 -3.09 50.11 -42.41
C GLY A 830 -2.98 50.31 -40.90
N SER A 831 -1.85 50.81 -40.43
CA SER A 831 -1.71 51.28 -39.05
C SER A 831 -2.74 52.39 -38.79
N VAL A 832 -3.54 52.27 -37.75
CA VAL A 832 -4.51 53.29 -37.30
C VAL A 832 -3.86 54.68 -37.28
N THR A 833 -4.50 55.68 -37.88
CA THR A 833 -4.01 57.08 -37.86
C THR A 833 -4.33 57.73 -36.51
N THR A 834 -3.53 58.71 -36.08
CA THR A 834 -3.76 59.44 -34.82
C THR A 834 -5.12 60.11 -34.76
N ASP A 835 -5.63 60.56 -35.91
CA ASP A 835 -6.93 61.23 -36.02
C ASP A 835 -8.10 60.26 -35.79
N GLN A 836 -7.99 59.02 -36.28
CA GLN A 836 -8.99 57.97 -36.06
C GLN A 836 -9.04 57.52 -34.59
N LEU A 837 -7.87 57.40 -33.94
CA LEU A 837 -7.81 57.09 -32.51
C LEU A 837 -8.47 58.19 -31.68
N GLN A 838 -8.21 59.46 -32.02
CA GLN A 838 -8.77 60.59 -31.30
C GLN A 838 -10.28 60.76 -31.51
N GLU A 839 -10.79 60.45 -32.70
CA GLU A 839 -12.23 60.42 -33.00
C GLU A 839 -12.96 59.35 -32.19
N VAL A 840 -12.40 58.15 -32.07
CA VAL A 840 -12.98 57.05 -31.27
C VAL A 840 -12.92 57.36 -29.76
N LEU A 841 -11.84 58.00 -29.28
CA LEU A 841 -11.74 58.46 -27.88
C LEU A 841 -12.78 59.53 -27.54
N LEU A 842 -13.08 60.44 -28.46
CA LEU A 842 -14.17 61.42 -28.29
C LEU A 842 -15.54 60.73 -28.30
N SER A 843 -15.71 59.74 -29.17
CA SER A 843 -16.94 58.94 -29.27
C SER A 843 -17.22 58.11 -28.01
N ALA A 844 -16.21 57.80 -27.20
CA ALA A 844 -16.36 57.14 -25.89
C ALA A 844 -17.04 58.04 -24.83
N TYR A 845 -17.30 59.31 -25.13
CA TYR A 845 -18.09 60.23 -24.31
C TYR A 845 -19.36 60.71 -25.03
N ASP A 846 -19.72 60.13 -26.18
CA ASP A 846 -20.91 60.53 -26.96
C ASP A 846 -22.20 60.39 -26.12
N PRO A 847 -23.13 61.35 -26.13
CA PRO A 847 -24.37 61.27 -25.36
C PRO A 847 -25.28 60.10 -25.79
N GLN A 848 -25.12 59.55 -26.98
CA GLN A 848 -25.85 58.37 -27.44
C GLN A 848 -25.19 57.08 -26.92
N ILE A 849 -25.94 56.34 -26.08
CA ILE A 849 -25.53 55.07 -25.47
C ILE A 849 -24.96 54.05 -26.49
N PRO A 850 -25.60 53.83 -27.68
CA PRO A 850 -25.09 52.86 -28.66
C PRO A 850 -23.74 53.28 -29.27
N THR A 851 -23.56 54.58 -29.54
CA THR A 851 -22.34 55.15 -30.10
C THR A 851 -21.19 55.05 -29.10
N ARG A 852 -21.48 55.34 -27.82
CA ARG A 852 -20.54 55.19 -26.70
C ARG A 852 -20.11 53.74 -26.50
N ALA A 853 -21.05 52.80 -26.44
CA ALA A 853 -20.74 51.38 -26.29
C ALA A 853 -19.97 50.82 -27.50
N ALA A 854 -20.29 51.24 -28.73
CA ALA A 854 -19.56 50.86 -29.94
C ALA A 854 -18.12 51.40 -29.93
N ALA A 855 -17.90 52.62 -29.44
CA ALA A 855 -16.57 53.20 -29.27
C ALA A 855 -15.74 52.39 -28.27
N LEU A 856 -16.29 52.06 -27.09
CA LEU A 856 -15.59 51.25 -26.07
C LEU A 856 -15.23 49.84 -26.57
N ARG A 857 -16.11 49.21 -27.36
CA ARG A 857 -15.83 47.90 -28.00
C ARG A 857 -14.76 48.00 -29.08
N THR A 858 -14.73 49.10 -29.82
CA THR A 858 -13.70 49.34 -30.86
C THR A 858 -12.34 49.55 -30.21
N LEU A 859 -12.26 50.32 -29.12
CA LEU A 859 -11.05 50.47 -28.31
C LEU A 859 -10.59 49.11 -27.72
N SER A 860 -11.52 48.31 -27.21
CA SER A 860 -11.23 46.97 -26.68
C SER A 860 -10.65 46.04 -27.75
N ARG A 861 -11.19 46.08 -28.98
CA ARG A 861 -10.69 45.30 -30.12
C ARG A 861 -9.27 45.71 -30.53
N TRP A 862 -8.93 46.99 -30.48
CA TRP A 862 -7.57 47.47 -30.77
C TRP A 862 -6.56 47.07 -29.70
N ILE A 863 -6.99 46.97 -28.43
CA ILE A 863 -6.19 46.42 -27.34
C ILE A 863 -5.94 44.92 -27.55
N GLU A 864 -6.99 44.16 -27.89
CA GLU A 864 -6.90 42.72 -28.20
C GLU A 864 -5.97 42.44 -29.39
N GLN A 865 -6.01 43.29 -30.43
CA GLN A 865 -5.13 43.21 -31.60
C GLN A 865 -3.70 43.75 -31.36
N ARG A 866 -3.38 44.19 -30.14
CA ARG A 866 -2.08 44.75 -29.71
C ARG A 866 -1.59 45.90 -30.61
N GLU A 867 -2.48 46.81 -31.00
CA GLU A 867 -2.09 47.97 -31.79
C GLU A 867 -1.17 48.90 -31.00
N THR A 868 0.01 49.20 -31.56
CA THR A 868 1.09 49.93 -30.86
C THR A 868 0.65 51.30 -30.35
N LYS A 869 -0.15 52.05 -31.12
CA LYS A 869 -0.63 53.38 -30.76
C LYS A 869 -1.69 53.38 -29.66
N ALA A 870 -2.52 52.33 -29.60
CA ALA A 870 -3.50 52.18 -28.52
C ALA A 870 -2.79 51.84 -27.20
N LEU A 871 -1.76 50.97 -27.26
CA LEU A 871 -0.95 50.61 -26.09
C LEU A 871 -0.11 51.78 -25.55
N GLU A 872 0.36 52.71 -26.41
CA GLU A 872 1.03 53.95 -25.97
C GLU A 872 0.13 54.87 -25.13
N MET A 873 -1.20 54.80 -25.29
CA MET A 873 -2.19 55.61 -24.55
C MET A 873 -2.89 54.85 -23.41
N GLN A 874 -2.34 53.72 -22.98
CA GLN A 874 -2.92 52.82 -21.97
C GLN A 874 -3.42 53.50 -20.68
N GLU A 875 -2.71 54.48 -20.13
CA GLU A 875 -3.14 55.16 -18.89
C GLU A 875 -4.39 56.02 -19.12
N LYS A 876 -4.53 56.60 -20.33
CA LYS A 876 -5.73 57.34 -20.74
C LYS A 876 -6.88 56.39 -21.03
N LEU A 877 -6.62 55.24 -21.68
CA LEU A 877 -7.63 54.22 -21.95
C LEU A 877 -8.18 53.61 -20.65
N LEU A 878 -7.31 53.30 -19.68
CA LEU A 878 -7.71 52.84 -18.36
C LEU A 878 -8.65 53.85 -17.70
N LYS A 879 -8.29 55.13 -17.72
CA LYS A 879 -9.13 56.20 -17.16
C LYS A 879 -10.51 56.28 -17.83
N ILE A 880 -10.57 56.19 -19.16
CA ILE A 880 -11.83 56.20 -19.93
C ILE A 880 -12.71 55.01 -19.58
N PHE A 881 -12.14 53.80 -19.48
CA PHE A 881 -12.92 52.62 -19.11
C PHE A 881 -13.41 52.69 -17.65
N LEU A 882 -12.59 53.19 -16.72
CA LEU A 882 -13.00 53.36 -15.32
C LEU A 882 -14.11 54.40 -15.17
N GLU A 883 -14.05 55.52 -15.90
CA GLU A 883 -15.13 56.53 -15.90
C GLU A 883 -16.43 55.98 -16.51
N ASN A 884 -16.34 55.10 -17.51
CA ASN A 884 -17.51 54.45 -18.12
C ASN A 884 -18.04 53.24 -17.32
N LEU A 885 -17.30 52.76 -16.32
CA LEU A 885 -17.73 51.71 -15.40
C LEU A 885 -18.84 52.20 -14.46
N GLU A 886 -18.81 53.49 -14.11
CA GLU A 886 -19.82 54.15 -13.27
C GLU A 886 -21.11 54.50 -14.03
N HIS A 887 -21.20 54.16 -15.33
CA HIS A 887 -22.39 54.44 -16.12
C HIS A 887 -23.57 53.53 -15.70
N GLU A 888 -24.80 54.07 -15.74
CA GLU A 888 -26.03 53.36 -15.39
C GLU A 888 -26.41 52.27 -16.41
N ASP A 889 -26.17 52.55 -17.70
CA ASP A 889 -26.53 51.62 -18.79
C ASP A 889 -25.60 50.40 -18.91
N ALA A 890 -26.20 49.21 -18.98
CA ALA A 890 -25.52 47.91 -19.05
C ALA A 890 -24.65 47.72 -20.28
N PHE A 891 -25.02 48.25 -21.45
CA PHE A 891 -24.22 48.10 -22.66
C PHE A 891 -22.92 48.90 -22.57
N VAL A 892 -22.91 50.01 -21.82
CA VAL A 892 -21.73 50.86 -21.61
C VAL A 892 -20.82 50.25 -20.55
N TYR A 893 -21.33 49.94 -19.35
CA TYR A 893 -20.47 49.43 -18.28
C TYR A 893 -19.95 48.00 -18.56
N LEU A 894 -20.72 47.11 -19.20
CA LEU A 894 -20.21 45.78 -19.58
C LEU A 894 -19.11 45.88 -20.66
N SER A 895 -19.25 46.83 -21.59
CA SER A 895 -18.20 47.09 -22.59
C SER A 895 -16.96 47.70 -21.94
N ALA A 896 -17.11 48.48 -20.87
CA ALA A 896 -16.01 48.98 -20.08
C ALA A 896 -15.31 47.86 -19.27
N ILE A 897 -16.07 46.97 -18.63
CA ILE A 897 -15.54 45.80 -17.90
C ILE A 897 -14.67 44.94 -18.82
N GLN A 898 -15.18 44.64 -20.02
CA GLN A 898 -14.44 43.87 -21.01
C GLN A 898 -13.15 44.59 -21.45
N GLY A 899 -13.20 45.91 -21.65
CA GLY A 899 -12.04 46.72 -22.00
C GLY A 899 -10.96 46.75 -20.92
N VAL A 900 -11.33 46.86 -19.64
CA VAL A 900 -10.37 46.81 -18.52
C VAL A 900 -9.74 45.41 -18.38
N ALA A 901 -10.54 44.35 -18.55
CA ALA A 901 -10.02 42.98 -18.51
C ALA A 901 -8.96 42.75 -19.61
N LEU A 902 -9.25 43.14 -20.86
CA LEU A 902 -8.30 43.01 -21.97
C LEU A 902 -7.04 43.89 -21.80
N LEU A 903 -7.17 45.07 -21.18
CA LEU A 903 -6.03 45.94 -20.88
C LEU A 903 -5.14 45.36 -19.78
N SER A 904 -5.73 44.61 -18.84
CA SER A 904 -5.02 43.96 -17.73
C SER A 904 -4.09 42.83 -18.19
N ASP A 905 -4.42 42.15 -19.29
CA ASP A 905 -3.57 41.13 -19.90
C ASP A 905 -2.28 41.72 -20.47
N ALA A 906 -2.29 43.00 -20.83
CA ALA A 906 -1.12 43.71 -21.34
C ALA A 906 -0.25 44.31 -20.21
N TYR A 907 -0.86 44.81 -19.11
CA TYR A 907 -0.16 45.52 -18.02
C TYR A 907 -0.79 45.27 -16.63
N PRO A 908 -0.62 44.08 -16.05
CA PRO A 908 -1.32 43.67 -14.83
C PRO A 908 -0.92 44.48 -13.59
N GLU A 909 0.36 44.84 -13.45
CA GLU A 909 0.88 45.42 -12.19
C GLU A 909 0.28 46.78 -11.83
N LYS A 910 0.11 47.69 -12.81
CA LYS A 910 -0.46 49.02 -12.57
C LYS A 910 -1.98 49.00 -12.46
N ILE A 911 -2.65 48.15 -13.26
CA ILE A 911 -4.11 48.08 -13.33
C ILE A 911 -4.67 47.42 -12.08
N LEU A 912 -4.05 46.34 -11.60
CA LEU A 912 -4.48 45.64 -10.39
C LEU A 912 -4.34 46.54 -9.15
N LEU A 913 -3.23 47.28 -9.02
CA LEU A 913 -3.03 48.23 -7.92
C LEU A 913 -4.04 49.38 -7.95
N GLY A 914 -4.40 49.88 -9.14
CA GLY A 914 -5.42 50.91 -9.32
C GLY A 914 -6.84 50.43 -8.96
N LEU A 915 -7.22 49.23 -9.40
CA LEU A 915 -8.52 48.63 -9.11
C LEU A 915 -8.67 48.25 -7.64
N LEU A 916 -7.62 47.71 -7.01
CA LEU A 916 -7.61 47.39 -5.57
C LEU A 916 -7.74 48.66 -4.73
N ALA A 917 -7.08 49.75 -5.10
CA ALA A 917 -7.21 51.03 -4.40
C ALA A 917 -8.61 51.65 -4.56
N GLN A 918 -9.28 51.46 -5.70
CA GLN A 918 -10.66 51.90 -5.90
C GLN A 918 -11.66 51.02 -5.13
N TYR A 919 -11.42 49.71 -5.07
CA TYR A 919 -12.24 48.77 -4.30
C TYR A 919 -12.15 49.02 -2.79
N ASP A 920 -10.94 49.34 -2.28
CA ASP A 920 -10.65 49.55 -0.85
C ASP A 920 -10.92 51.00 -0.36
N SER A 921 -11.24 51.92 -1.27
CA SER A 921 -11.50 53.32 -0.88
C SER A 921 -12.73 53.43 0.04
N ASP A 922 -12.57 54.20 1.13
CA ASP A 922 -13.53 54.36 2.25
C ASP A 922 -15.00 54.30 1.82
N LYS A 923 -15.80 53.56 2.61
CA LYS A 923 -17.23 53.17 2.42
C LYS A 923 -18.19 54.29 1.98
N ASN A 924 -17.77 55.56 1.97
CA ASN A 924 -18.56 56.75 1.69
C ASN A 924 -18.28 57.42 0.32
N LYS A 925 -17.35 56.92 -0.52
CA LYS A 925 -17.02 57.55 -1.82
C LYS A 925 -17.63 56.91 -3.07
N HIS A 926 -17.88 55.60 -3.07
CA HIS A 926 -18.48 54.89 -4.21
C HIS A 926 -19.71 54.07 -3.79
N THR A 927 -20.75 54.05 -4.64
CA THR A 927 -21.98 53.27 -4.44
C THR A 927 -21.67 51.76 -4.40
N PRO A 928 -22.49 50.94 -3.70
CA PRO A 928 -22.30 49.49 -3.66
C PRO A 928 -22.35 48.85 -5.06
N GLU A 929 -23.13 49.41 -5.98
CA GLU A 929 -23.20 48.94 -7.37
C GLU A 929 -21.87 49.16 -8.12
N THR A 930 -21.20 50.29 -7.91
CA THR A 930 -19.88 50.56 -8.52
C THR A 930 -18.80 49.63 -7.94
N ARG A 931 -18.85 49.34 -6.64
CA ARG A 931 -17.96 48.35 -6.00
C ARG A 931 -18.16 46.94 -6.56
N MET A 932 -19.41 46.54 -6.80
CA MET A 932 -19.73 45.27 -7.45
C MET A 932 -19.18 45.19 -8.87
N LYS A 933 -19.36 46.26 -9.69
CA LYS A 933 -18.82 46.33 -11.05
C LYS A 933 -17.28 46.26 -11.07
N VAL A 934 -16.59 46.94 -10.14
CA VAL A 934 -15.13 46.84 -9.97
C VAL A 934 -14.70 45.43 -9.53
N GLY A 935 -15.47 44.79 -8.63
CA GLY A 935 -15.25 43.41 -8.20
C GLY A 935 -15.37 42.41 -9.36
N GLU A 936 -16.35 42.61 -10.26
CA GLU A 936 -16.53 41.78 -11.46
C GLU A 936 -15.36 41.90 -12.44
N VAL A 937 -14.79 43.10 -12.59
CA VAL A 937 -13.56 43.33 -13.36
C VAL A 937 -12.41 42.54 -12.73
N LEU A 938 -12.17 42.69 -11.42
CA LEU A 938 -11.10 41.99 -10.71
C LEU A 938 -11.23 40.46 -10.85
N MET A 939 -12.43 39.92 -10.77
CA MET A 939 -12.69 38.49 -10.98
C MET A 939 -12.29 38.04 -12.40
N ARG A 940 -12.67 38.80 -13.44
CA ARG A 940 -12.31 38.46 -14.83
C ARG A 940 -10.81 38.53 -15.07
N ILE A 941 -10.12 39.51 -14.48
CA ILE A 941 -8.66 39.66 -14.54
C ILE A 941 -7.97 38.45 -13.87
N VAL A 942 -8.39 38.07 -12.67
CA VAL A 942 -7.83 36.93 -11.93
C VAL A 942 -8.04 35.62 -12.67
N LYS A 943 -9.20 35.44 -13.33
CA LYS A 943 -9.49 34.26 -14.16
C LYS A 943 -8.65 34.19 -15.43
N ALA A 944 -8.26 35.34 -15.99
CA ALA A 944 -7.42 35.43 -17.18
C ALA A 944 -5.91 35.24 -16.89
N LEU A 945 -5.42 35.69 -15.71
CA LEU A 945 -4.00 35.74 -15.33
C LEU A 945 -3.45 34.49 -14.59
N GLY A 946 -3.96 33.28 -14.85
CA GLY A 946 -3.58 32.05 -14.12
C GLY A 946 -2.07 31.85 -13.85
N GLU A 947 -1.75 31.19 -12.71
CA GLU A 947 -0.42 30.78 -12.21
C GLU A 947 0.82 31.57 -12.71
N PHE A 948 0.93 32.87 -12.42
CA PHE A 948 2.23 33.58 -12.50
C PHE A 948 2.55 34.40 -11.25
N SER A 949 3.82 34.33 -10.85
CA SER A 949 4.36 34.47 -9.49
C SER A 949 4.65 35.90 -8.97
N VAL A 950 4.90 35.98 -7.64
CA VAL A 950 5.62 37.00 -6.84
C VAL A 950 4.83 38.22 -6.30
N ILE A 951 3.79 38.73 -6.96
CA ILE A 951 2.95 39.84 -6.39
C ILE A 951 1.99 39.33 -5.26
N TRP A 952 1.93 38.01 -5.08
CA TRP A 952 0.96 37.28 -4.25
C TRP A 952 1.07 37.45 -2.73
N LYS A 953 2.12 38.08 -2.18
CA LYS A 953 2.23 38.24 -0.71
C LYS A 953 1.33 39.33 -0.12
N ARG A 954 0.98 40.37 -0.89
CA ARG A 954 -0.02 41.38 -0.46
C ARG A 954 -1.43 41.01 -0.90
N VAL A 955 -1.58 40.38 -2.07
CA VAL A 955 -2.87 39.91 -2.58
C VAL A 955 -3.37 38.70 -1.76
N GLY A 956 -2.49 37.81 -1.30
CA GLY A 956 -2.87 36.66 -0.46
C GLY A 956 -3.55 37.03 0.86
N ALA A 957 -3.21 38.17 1.47
CA ALA A 957 -3.85 38.65 2.69
C ALA A 957 -5.27 39.20 2.43
N VAL A 958 -5.51 39.81 1.27
CA VAL A 958 -6.84 40.27 0.83
C VAL A 958 -7.66 39.11 0.26
N TRP A 959 -7.00 38.12 -0.34
CA TRP A 959 -7.59 36.91 -0.92
C TRP A 959 -8.10 35.95 0.16
N LEU A 960 -7.37 35.75 1.26
CA LEU A 960 -7.85 35.02 2.44
C LEU A 960 -9.03 35.71 3.14
N TRP A 961 -9.08 37.06 3.10
CA TRP A 961 -10.19 37.83 3.68
C TRP A 961 -11.44 37.87 2.76
N ASN A 962 -11.27 37.86 1.44
CA ASN A 962 -12.39 37.94 0.47
C ASN A 962 -12.83 36.60 -0.14
N GLN A 963 -12.08 35.50 0.01
CA GLN A 963 -12.62 34.16 -0.24
C GLN A 963 -13.76 33.85 0.75
N SER A 964 -13.67 34.40 1.97
CA SER A 964 -14.78 34.44 2.94
C SER A 964 -15.95 35.29 2.46
N LEU A 965 -15.74 36.43 1.78
CA LEU A 965 -16.84 37.29 1.31
C LEU A 965 -17.51 36.84 0.00
N CYS A 966 -16.80 36.25 -0.97
CA CYS A 966 -17.42 35.78 -2.22
C CYS A 966 -18.22 34.48 -2.04
N THR A 967 -17.83 33.61 -1.11
CA THR A 967 -18.65 32.47 -0.69
C THR A 967 -19.85 32.91 0.13
N LEU A 968 -19.70 33.99 0.91
CA LEU A 968 -20.80 34.70 1.55
C LEU A 968 -21.74 35.32 0.51
N GLU A 969 -21.33 36.04 -0.54
CA GLU A 969 -22.28 36.69 -1.47
C GLU A 969 -23.05 35.74 -2.38
N VAL A 970 -22.47 34.62 -2.84
CA VAL A 970 -23.23 33.62 -3.62
C VAL A 970 -24.22 32.85 -2.72
N SER A 971 -23.83 32.59 -1.48
CA SER A 971 -24.73 32.00 -0.47
C SER A 971 -25.80 33.00 -0.02
N PHE A 972 -25.45 34.26 0.20
CA PHE A 972 -26.34 35.35 0.62
C PHE A 972 -27.27 35.78 -0.53
N VAL A 973 -26.88 35.66 -1.80
CA VAL A 973 -27.81 35.87 -2.94
C VAL A 973 -28.81 34.71 -3.06
N CYS A 974 -28.46 33.48 -2.69
CA CYS A 974 -29.41 32.37 -2.58
C CYS A 974 -30.31 32.47 -1.33
N THR A 975 -29.77 32.93 -0.20
CA THR A 975 -30.51 33.07 1.06
C THR A 975 -31.33 34.37 1.14
N VAL A 976 -30.89 35.46 0.52
CA VAL A 976 -31.65 36.74 0.50
C VAL A 976 -32.72 36.75 -0.59
N ARG A 977 -32.57 36.03 -1.71
CA ARG A 977 -33.71 35.83 -2.63
C ARG A 977 -34.85 35.05 -1.98
N THR A 978 -34.52 34.05 -1.17
CA THR A 978 -35.51 33.28 -0.41
C THR A 978 -36.09 34.10 0.76
N VAL A 979 -35.31 34.97 1.41
CA VAL A 979 -35.81 35.85 2.49
C VAL A 979 -36.58 37.07 1.96
N SER A 980 -36.32 37.57 0.74
CA SER A 980 -37.10 38.66 0.15
C SER A 980 -38.45 38.20 -0.43
N GLU A 981 -38.63 36.91 -0.70
CA GLU A 981 -39.94 36.32 -1.03
C GLU A 981 -40.73 35.91 0.23
N LEU A 982 -40.09 35.93 1.41
CA LEU A 982 -40.67 35.64 2.72
C LEU A 982 -40.91 36.88 3.59
N ARG A 983 -40.82 38.10 3.03
CA ARG A 983 -41.16 39.35 3.72
C ARG A 983 -42.36 40.06 3.14
#